data_AF-H2JHN0-F1
#
_entry.id   AF-H2JHN0-F1
#
_cell.length_a   1.000
_cell.length_b   1.000
_cell.length_c   1.000
_cell.angle_alpha   90.00
_cell.angle_beta   90.00
_cell.angle_gamma   90.00
#
_symmetry.space_group_name_H-M   'P 1'
#
loop_
_entity.id
_entity.type
_entity.pdbx_description
1 polymer ?
#
loop_
_entity_poly.entity_id
_entity_poly.type
_entity_poly.pdbx_seq_one_letter_code
_entity_poly.pdbx_strand_id
1 'polypeptide(L)'
;MLELNDLIIKINTETSILFLGQEYEKGLYVAELKKLLPDSIIKKIFVNEEFLLYSNLIDSIIDYCEEEPHQQEVVLDCMIRAEETIADNRFTLLSSMGWCGVVTSLMNQLPGFSDLRLVLSRLDIKNDYFSRKKPYITYLFGKAGSDKVSIPITYENKMAALARKNEFWSKITTRLKMSGVLVIDGWNPQNDWITDDDLNTFITFPENSIYFFSVTEYIKSLKSIKKLVSKKIVNLYDENLYDVLCKSGYETFGSLQSDDNTEVSGVEITIDSVNDKMDSSIQYLSYQTINQLDASVNILDNTILDNPDYINREEYFMRFLSTENGVPLWGGYASGFYFRRDIDDELFEKVEKQLRNTDPAKSHVVLLEGSNSSGKTTTLGNLAYRIRIKKKYPVVYITSRMKEEEQYEDLERLIKNHINAKMGARKTVIIWDKNTYAKDDVYENMRKNLEECNVVIVGSRYIVNDKSVESNDNFETVSLDDYLHEATELIALRQSLKTISTRCADNFEQIVKKIKCVSDQAREPEYMYKFNSYSNKGNWFLLIFYRLFEELHDIQKRSVRNEASLAQESFVKLLKDYSLKKFNEGTFSKMYEILGFNRPDNTGYYTEKVSEIFNMIAVAGKYGLELPAMVVYRAYKSLVGDWQNFIQNIERNSVIDINLHEDGIMMIYFRRALEASLFLEQQAASYEELLELEVNSLLLVIRNTNFYDMDGVDSEALQIVNLIRRFGPNGPEPTRYKKYFYKIAEVINEVNSEVNDEAILVASHMVREAFCGDPRDNSENVILLNARTRLRKAINKYGNKTKSQQLVRLKVEISANLLKSIPNEGCITEIEREIFNELEMHLESVMEINITRFSVGVFLDALLRVYDIENNNRIKAKILSRMLQIVDTVNDSQFTIFGDNIHNKILTVLSYAQKYSEIEEENKKLLEEGSDVGIYRQVMKILKDYSPITTPNEDEKIRILAAIKILEENFQIVRNKPRSLYLYIRLLWIEFTGFPPFTEKQFIALDNERWRKLSNLCELYIGNEESQKKPFPYFILEMYNFNNGSIKPFKEVTEITREFRNHYSAYVTYAIMCDEYGNPIKENIELKRSTNRRSEYSAVFNNIKYQGIEAYFKDSNFKEIIDISDGRKIKSALIGFNLYGLVVYGENDLYSQIGGRK
;
A
#
# COMPACT_ATOMS: atom_id res chain seq x y z
N MET A 1 -2.76 17.93 -27.63
CA MET A 1 -3.82 16.96 -27.99
C MET A 1 -4.70 16.59 -26.80
N LEU A 2 -4.16 16.11 -25.67
CA LEU A 2 -4.96 15.77 -24.47
C LEU A 2 -5.83 16.93 -23.94
N GLU A 3 -5.26 18.14 -23.82
CA GLU A 3 -5.99 19.33 -23.32
C GLU A 3 -7.07 19.86 -24.27
N LEU A 4 -6.93 19.61 -25.58
CA LEU A 4 -7.92 20.04 -26.57
C LEU A 4 -9.13 19.11 -26.59
N ASN A 5 -8.91 17.80 -26.42
CA ASN A 5 -10.00 16.84 -26.27
C ASN A 5 -10.81 17.12 -24.99
N ASP A 6 -10.13 17.48 -23.89
CA ASP A 6 -10.77 17.96 -22.65
C ASP A 6 -11.64 19.20 -22.91
N LEU A 7 -11.12 20.19 -23.64
CA LEU A 7 -11.90 21.38 -24.01
C LEU A 7 -13.17 21.02 -24.79
N ILE A 8 -13.07 20.14 -25.79
CA ILE A 8 -14.22 19.77 -26.64
C ILE A 8 -15.28 19.00 -25.86
N ILE A 9 -14.87 18.13 -24.93
CA ILE A 9 -15.80 17.46 -24.01
C ILE A 9 -16.52 18.50 -23.15
N LYS A 10 -15.76 19.39 -22.51
CA LYS A 10 -16.27 20.45 -21.66
C LYS A 10 -17.25 21.38 -22.37
N ILE A 11 -16.98 21.76 -23.62
CA ILE A 11 -17.90 22.58 -24.44
C ILE A 11 -19.28 21.89 -24.53
N ASN A 12 -19.30 20.57 -24.66
CA ASN A 12 -20.51 19.77 -24.85
C ASN A 12 -21.14 19.23 -23.55
N THR A 13 -20.47 19.29 -22.41
CA THR A 13 -21.01 18.76 -21.13
C THR A 13 -21.25 19.84 -20.08
N GLU A 14 -20.54 20.96 -20.12
CA GLU A 14 -20.58 22.01 -19.09
C GLU A 14 -21.20 23.31 -19.62
N THR A 15 -21.41 24.31 -18.75
CA THR A 15 -21.92 25.62 -19.20
C THR A 15 -20.82 26.34 -19.98
N SER A 16 -20.87 26.29 -21.31
CA SER A 16 -19.80 26.76 -22.19
C SER A 16 -20.16 28.07 -22.90
N ILE A 17 -19.28 29.07 -22.80
CA ILE A 17 -19.43 30.35 -23.48
C ILE A 17 -18.25 30.59 -24.41
N LEU A 18 -18.54 30.93 -25.66
CA LEU A 18 -17.55 31.40 -26.62
C LEU A 18 -17.52 32.93 -26.61
N PHE A 19 -16.35 33.51 -26.39
CA PHE A 19 -16.07 34.92 -26.58
C PHE A 19 -15.25 35.14 -27.85
N LEU A 20 -15.76 35.99 -28.75
CA LEU A 20 -15.07 36.41 -29.97
C LEU A 20 -14.71 37.89 -29.89
N GLY A 21 -13.41 38.18 -29.89
CA GLY A 21 -12.83 39.52 -29.84
C GLY A 21 -12.74 40.22 -31.20
N GLN A 22 -12.39 41.50 -31.19
CA GLN A 22 -12.37 42.35 -32.39
C GLN A 22 -11.28 41.98 -33.40
N GLU A 23 -10.20 41.30 -33.00
CA GLU A 23 -9.17 40.83 -33.95
C GLU A 23 -9.63 39.61 -34.77
N TYR A 24 -10.71 38.95 -34.36
CA TYR A 24 -11.19 37.73 -35.02
C TYR A 24 -11.61 37.97 -36.48
N GLU A 25 -12.08 39.19 -36.79
CA GLU A 25 -12.48 39.60 -38.13
C GLU A 25 -11.33 39.89 -39.10
N LYS A 26 -10.06 39.89 -38.65
CA LYS A 26 -8.84 40.01 -39.49
C LYS A 26 -8.96 40.98 -40.68
N GLY A 27 -9.65 42.11 -40.52
CA GLY A 27 -9.78 43.16 -41.54
C GLY A 27 -10.74 42.89 -42.70
N LEU A 28 -11.51 41.78 -42.71
CA LEU A 28 -12.49 41.48 -43.77
C LEU A 28 -13.61 42.53 -43.82
N TYR A 29 -14.25 42.79 -42.68
CA TYR A 29 -15.28 43.83 -42.57
C TYR A 29 -14.73 45.24 -42.84
N VAL A 30 -13.53 45.53 -42.34
CA VAL A 30 -12.86 46.82 -42.60
C VAL A 30 -12.64 47.04 -44.11
N ALA A 31 -12.21 46.00 -44.82
CA ALA A 31 -11.98 46.05 -46.26
C ALA A 31 -13.28 46.22 -47.06
N GLU A 32 -14.35 45.52 -46.69
CA GLU A 32 -15.67 45.67 -47.33
C GLU A 32 -16.31 47.02 -47.03
N LEU A 33 -16.25 47.49 -45.78
CA LEU A 33 -16.73 48.81 -45.40
C LEU A 33 -16.00 49.92 -46.17
N LYS A 34 -14.67 49.79 -46.34
CA LYS A 34 -13.87 50.74 -47.13
C LYS A 34 -14.28 50.77 -48.60
N LYS A 35 -14.78 49.67 -49.19
CA LYS A 35 -15.28 49.66 -50.59
C LYS A 35 -16.63 50.36 -50.73
N LEU A 36 -17.44 50.34 -49.68
CA LEU A 36 -18.80 50.87 -49.68
C LEU A 36 -18.88 52.35 -49.28
N LEU A 37 -17.90 52.84 -48.51
CA LEU A 37 -17.82 54.24 -48.12
C LEU A 37 -17.47 55.16 -49.32
N PRO A 38 -18.06 56.36 -49.44
CA PRO A 38 -17.67 57.33 -50.45
C PRO A 38 -16.22 57.80 -50.28
N ASP A 39 -15.51 58.07 -51.38
CA ASP A 39 -14.11 58.54 -51.39
C ASP A 39 -13.86 59.79 -50.51
N SER A 40 -14.86 60.67 -50.37
CA SER A 40 -14.81 61.85 -49.51
C SER A 40 -14.77 61.50 -48.02
N ILE A 41 -15.42 60.40 -47.62
CA ILE A 41 -15.47 59.90 -46.25
C ILE A 41 -14.22 59.06 -45.96
N ILE A 42 -13.81 58.20 -46.92
CA ILE A 42 -12.61 57.37 -46.79
C ILE A 42 -11.37 58.22 -46.46
N LYS A 43 -11.17 59.36 -47.15
CA LYS A 43 -10.01 60.22 -46.92
C LYS A 43 -9.96 60.87 -45.53
N LYS A 44 -11.11 61.00 -44.85
CA LYS A 44 -11.22 61.54 -43.49
C LYS A 44 -11.13 60.45 -42.42
N ILE A 45 -11.63 59.24 -42.68
CA ILE A 45 -11.62 58.13 -41.72
C ILE A 45 -10.31 57.33 -41.78
N PHE A 46 -9.72 57.12 -42.96
CA PHE A 46 -8.51 56.31 -43.18
C PHE A 46 -7.25 57.16 -43.41
N VAL A 47 -7.04 58.22 -42.61
CA VAL A 47 -5.95 59.19 -42.83
C VAL A 47 -4.58 58.50 -42.77
N ASN A 48 -3.89 58.42 -43.91
CA ASN A 48 -2.51 57.90 -44.08
C ASN A 48 -2.25 56.40 -43.78
N GLU A 49 -3.27 55.58 -43.49
CA GLU A 49 -3.10 54.14 -43.25
C GLU A 49 -3.82 53.28 -44.30
N GLU A 50 -3.11 52.33 -44.92
CA GLU A 50 -3.71 51.39 -45.87
C GLU A 50 -4.69 50.42 -45.17
N PHE A 51 -4.46 50.13 -43.89
CA PHE A 51 -5.24 49.22 -43.05
C PHE A 51 -5.42 49.78 -41.63
N LEU A 52 -6.68 50.00 -41.22
CA LEU A 52 -7.06 50.32 -39.84
C LEU A 52 -7.53 49.07 -39.12
N LEU A 53 -7.17 48.94 -37.84
CA LEU A 53 -7.70 47.90 -36.95
C LEU A 53 -9.15 48.22 -36.55
N TYR A 54 -9.93 47.19 -36.23
CA TYR A 54 -11.39 47.32 -36.02
C TYR A 54 -11.74 48.36 -34.94
N SER A 55 -11.14 48.30 -33.76
CA SER A 55 -11.36 49.28 -32.67
C SER A 55 -11.10 50.72 -33.11
N ASN A 56 -9.99 50.94 -33.83
CA ASN A 56 -9.52 52.25 -34.26
C ASN A 56 -10.40 52.81 -35.39
N LEU A 57 -10.90 51.92 -36.26
CA LEU A 57 -11.87 52.27 -37.28
C LEU A 57 -13.18 52.76 -36.67
N ILE A 58 -13.73 52.05 -35.69
CA ILE A 58 -14.95 52.47 -34.99
C ILE A 58 -14.73 53.81 -34.29
N ASP A 59 -13.58 54.00 -33.66
CA ASP A 59 -13.23 55.28 -33.02
C ASP A 59 -13.13 56.42 -34.04
N SER A 60 -12.48 56.19 -35.18
CA SER A 60 -12.39 57.18 -36.27
C SER A 60 -13.75 57.49 -36.90
N ILE A 61 -14.64 56.50 -36.97
CA ILE A 61 -16.03 56.67 -37.42
C ILE A 61 -16.80 57.54 -36.43
N ILE A 62 -16.64 57.31 -35.12
CA ILE A 62 -17.26 58.12 -34.07
C ILE A 62 -16.79 59.57 -34.17
N ASP A 63 -15.48 59.79 -34.22
CA ASP A 63 -14.89 61.12 -34.32
C ASP A 63 -15.40 61.85 -35.59
N TYR A 64 -15.44 61.16 -36.73
CA TYR A 64 -15.99 61.70 -37.98
C TYR A 64 -17.48 62.03 -37.89
N CYS A 65 -18.27 61.16 -37.27
CA CYS A 65 -19.72 61.35 -37.11
C CYS A 65 -20.06 62.46 -36.11
N GLU A 66 -19.17 62.78 -35.16
CA GLU A 66 -19.30 63.95 -34.29
C GLU A 66 -18.96 65.25 -35.02
N GLU A 67 -17.94 65.25 -35.87
CA GLU A 67 -17.58 66.41 -36.70
C GLU A 67 -18.61 66.70 -37.80
N GLU A 68 -19.23 65.66 -38.38
CA GLU A 68 -20.15 65.77 -39.52
C GLU A 68 -21.49 65.02 -39.27
N PRO A 69 -22.37 65.54 -38.38
CA PRO A 69 -23.58 64.81 -37.94
C PRO A 69 -24.55 64.44 -39.07
N HIS A 70 -24.57 65.20 -40.16
CA HIS A 70 -25.44 64.98 -41.31
C HIS A 70 -25.04 63.76 -42.17
N GLN A 71 -23.85 63.18 -41.95
CA GLN A 71 -23.35 61.99 -42.65
C GLN A 71 -23.57 60.70 -41.86
N GLN A 72 -24.10 60.76 -40.65
CA GLN A 72 -24.29 59.60 -39.76
C GLN A 72 -25.14 58.49 -40.39
N GLU A 73 -26.26 58.83 -41.03
CA GLU A 73 -27.13 57.85 -41.69
C GLU A 73 -26.45 57.16 -42.87
N VAL A 74 -25.62 57.91 -43.62
CA VAL A 74 -24.87 57.38 -44.77
C VAL A 74 -23.81 56.38 -44.29
N VAL A 75 -23.08 56.72 -43.23
CA VAL A 75 -22.07 55.83 -42.64
C VAL A 75 -22.73 54.58 -42.08
N LEU A 76 -23.84 54.71 -41.35
CA LEU A 76 -24.57 53.58 -40.78
C LEU A 76 -25.10 52.61 -41.86
N ASP A 77 -25.66 53.13 -42.97
CA ASP A 77 -26.13 52.33 -44.10
C ASP A 77 -24.98 51.59 -44.80
N CYS A 78 -23.81 52.23 -44.95
CA CYS A 78 -22.60 51.55 -45.45
C CYS A 78 -22.12 50.44 -44.50
N MET A 79 -22.19 50.65 -43.18
CA MET A 79 -21.84 49.64 -42.18
C MET A 79 -22.74 48.41 -42.27
N ILE A 80 -24.06 48.60 -42.33
CA ILE A 80 -25.03 47.50 -42.46
C ILE A 80 -24.79 46.71 -43.76
N ARG A 81 -24.58 47.39 -44.89
CA ARG A 81 -24.33 46.72 -46.18
C ARG A 81 -23.00 45.96 -46.22
N ALA A 82 -22.00 46.41 -45.47
CA ALA A 82 -20.72 45.70 -45.36
C ALA A 82 -20.88 44.34 -44.64
N GLU A 83 -21.91 44.17 -43.81
CA GLU A 83 -22.19 42.91 -43.12
C GLU A 83 -22.77 41.85 -44.07
N GLU A 84 -23.63 42.26 -44.99
CA GLU A 84 -24.36 41.36 -45.90
C GLU A 84 -23.44 40.68 -46.94
N THR A 85 -22.25 41.23 -47.19
CA THR A 85 -21.31 40.74 -48.19
C THR A 85 -20.25 39.77 -47.66
N ILE A 86 -20.20 39.52 -46.35
CA ILE A 86 -19.15 38.70 -45.71
C ILE A 86 -19.59 37.24 -45.60
N ALA A 87 -18.97 36.36 -46.39
CA ALA A 87 -19.11 34.91 -46.27
C ALA A 87 -17.81 34.30 -45.72
N ASP A 88 -17.85 33.73 -44.50
CA ASP A 88 -16.68 33.18 -43.83
C ASP A 88 -16.99 31.84 -43.13
N ASN A 89 -16.42 30.76 -43.67
CA ASN A 89 -16.60 29.39 -43.20
C ASN A 89 -16.12 29.16 -41.76
N ARG A 90 -15.26 30.04 -41.22
CA ARG A 90 -14.75 29.94 -39.84
C ARG A 90 -15.88 29.98 -38.82
N PHE A 91 -16.83 30.89 -39.02
CA PHE A 91 -17.95 31.06 -38.10
C PHE A 91 -18.97 29.91 -38.23
N THR A 92 -19.14 29.32 -39.42
CA THR A 92 -20.01 28.15 -39.62
C THR A 92 -19.56 26.96 -38.79
N LEU A 93 -18.25 26.66 -38.77
CA LEU A 93 -17.72 25.57 -37.94
C LEU A 93 -17.93 25.85 -36.45
N LEU A 94 -17.62 27.06 -35.98
CA LEU A 94 -17.80 27.43 -34.58
C LEU A 94 -19.27 27.42 -34.15
N SER A 95 -20.18 27.83 -35.03
CA SER A 95 -21.63 27.80 -34.76
C SER A 95 -22.20 26.39 -34.59
N SER A 96 -21.54 25.38 -35.18
CA SER A 96 -21.97 23.98 -35.11
C SER A 96 -21.68 23.30 -33.76
N MET A 97 -20.95 23.95 -32.86
CA MET A 97 -20.59 23.37 -31.57
C MET A 97 -21.67 23.60 -30.50
N GLY A 98 -21.69 22.74 -29.46
CA GLY A 98 -22.68 22.76 -28.39
C GLY A 98 -22.56 23.90 -27.37
N TRP A 99 -22.38 25.15 -27.83
CA TRP A 99 -22.27 26.32 -26.95
C TRP A 99 -23.57 26.59 -26.18
N CYS A 100 -23.44 26.99 -24.91
CA CYS A 100 -24.56 27.55 -24.15
C CYS A 100 -24.86 29.01 -24.54
N GLY A 101 -23.88 29.72 -25.11
CA GLY A 101 -24.02 31.08 -25.60
C GLY A 101 -22.73 31.64 -26.21
N VAL A 102 -22.87 32.69 -26.99
CA VAL A 102 -21.80 33.40 -27.69
C VAL A 102 -21.81 34.86 -27.23
N VAL A 103 -20.63 35.40 -26.95
CA VAL A 103 -20.43 36.78 -26.51
C VAL A 103 -19.42 37.41 -27.43
N THR A 104 -19.62 38.66 -27.84
CA THR A 104 -18.67 39.32 -28.72
C THR A 104 -18.52 40.81 -28.42
N SER A 105 -17.31 41.31 -28.63
CA SER A 105 -16.96 42.74 -28.67
C SER A 105 -17.06 43.34 -30.08
N LEU A 106 -17.28 42.50 -31.11
CA LEU A 106 -17.62 42.96 -32.45
C LEU A 106 -19.02 43.59 -32.43
N MET A 107 -19.24 44.56 -33.32
CA MET A 107 -20.49 45.32 -33.40
C MET A 107 -21.24 45.09 -34.70
N ASN A 108 -20.71 44.21 -35.55
CA ASN A 108 -21.32 43.78 -36.81
C ASN A 108 -21.92 42.38 -36.70
N GLN A 109 -22.87 42.03 -37.58
CA GLN A 109 -23.44 40.69 -37.60
C GLN A 109 -22.38 39.61 -37.88
N LEU A 110 -22.31 38.59 -37.01
CA LEU A 110 -21.44 37.44 -37.23
C LEU A 110 -22.13 36.44 -38.17
N PRO A 111 -21.52 36.10 -39.32
CA PRO A 111 -22.10 35.13 -40.26
C PRO A 111 -22.23 33.76 -39.58
N GLY A 112 -23.29 32.99 -39.85
CA GLY A 112 -23.53 31.67 -39.25
C GLY A 112 -24.11 31.66 -37.82
N PHE A 113 -24.22 32.81 -37.15
CA PHE A 113 -24.84 32.92 -35.82
C PHE A 113 -26.22 33.61 -35.86
N SER A 114 -26.80 33.79 -37.04
CA SER A 114 -28.10 34.45 -37.25
C SER A 114 -29.27 33.77 -36.54
N ASP A 115 -29.16 32.45 -36.34
CA ASP A 115 -30.22 31.63 -35.75
C ASP A 115 -30.23 31.71 -34.21
N LEU A 116 -29.21 32.34 -33.61
CA LEU A 116 -29.12 32.53 -32.16
C LEU A 116 -30.00 33.69 -31.67
N ARG A 117 -30.47 33.57 -30.43
CA ARG A 117 -31.29 34.63 -29.82
C ARG A 117 -30.43 35.84 -29.46
N LEU A 118 -30.82 37.01 -29.96
CA LEU A 118 -30.07 38.24 -29.80
C LEU A 118 -30.25 38.88 -28.41
N VAL A 119 -29.14 39.24 -27.76
CA VAL A 119 -29.12 40.05 -26.53
C VAL A 119 -28.40 41.36 -26.79
N LEU A 120 -29.16 42.46 -26.67
CA LEU A 120 -28.66 43.83 -26.84
C LEU A 120 -28.91 44.70 -25.60
N SER A 121 -29.89 44.34 -24.79
CA SER A 121 -30.23 45.00 -23.55
C SER A 121 -30.27 44.02 -22.38
N ARG A 122 -30.11 44.54 -21.16
CA ARG A 122 -30.23 43.74 -19.93
C ARG A 122 -31.56 43.00 -19.80
N LEU A 123 -32.63 43.54 -20.39
CA LEU A 123 -33.97 42.93 -20.37
C LEU A 123 -34.06 41.71 -21.29
N ASP A 124 -33.16 41.58 -22.26
CA ASP A 124 -33.10 40.43 -23.17
C ASP A 124 -32.40 39.21 -22.52
N ILE A 125 -31.65 39.41 -21.42
CA ILE A 125 -31.09 38.31 -20.62
C ILE A 125 -32.21 37.66 -19.80
N LYS A 126 -32.76 36.59 -20.37
CA LYS A 126 -33.76 35.72 -19.73
C LYS A 126 -33.10 34.61 -18.91
N ASN A 127 -33.89 33.90 -18.11
CA ASN A 127 -33.39 32.85 -17.21
C ASN A 127 -32.72 31.67 -17.97
N ASP A 128 -33.09 31.47 -19.23
CA ASP A 128 -32.58 30.47 -20.16
C ASP A 128 -31.33 30.94 -20.95
N TYR A 129 -30.69 32.06 -20.58
CA TYR A 129 -29.54 32.63 -21.31
C TYR A 129 -28.36 31.65 -21.55
N PHE A 130 -28.20 30.63 -20.70
CA PHE A 130 -27.15 29.60 -20.83
C PHE A 130 -27.72 28.23 -21.27
N SER A 131 -28.91 28.21 -21.85
CA SER A 131 -29.52 27.00 -22.37
C SER A 131 -28.86 26.60 -23.68
N ARG A 132 -28.28 25.39 -23.72
CA ARG A 132 -27.72 24.81 -24.95
C ARG A 132 -28.80 24.53 -26.01
N LYS A 133 -30.05 24.31 -25.61
CA LYS A 133 -31.17 24.07 -26.55
C LYS A 133 -31.52 25.33 -27.36
N LYS A 134 -31.28 26.52 -26.81
CA LYS A 134 -31.58 27.82 -27.45
C LYS A 134 -30.48 28.83 -27.09
N PRO A 135 -29.32 28.77 -27.76
CA PRO A 135 -28.18 29.60 -27.41
C PRO A 135 -28.45 31.07 -27.73
N TYR A 136 -27.84 31.94 -26.93
CA TYR A 136 -27.90 33.39 -27.12
C TYR A 136 -26.61 33.92 -27.73
N ILE A 137 -26.72 35.00 -28.52
CA ILE A 137 -25.60 35.82 -28.94
C ILE A 137 -25.70 37.21 -28.31
N THR A 138 -24.66 37.61 -27.60
CA THR A 138 -24.62 38.86 -26.83
C THR A 138 -23.58 39.81 -27.41
N TYR A 139 -24.08 40.94 -27.88
CA TYR A 139 -23.26 42.05 -28.38
C TYR A 139 -23.02 43.04 -27.25
N LEU A 140 -21.78 43.11 -26.77
CA LEU A 140 -21.46 43.90 -25.58
C LEU A 140 -21.62 45.40 -25.79
N PHE A 141 -21.40 45.89 -27.01
CA PHE A 141 -21.38 47.32 -27.32
C PHE A 141 -22.54 47.79 -28.22
N GLY A 142 -23.39 46.87 -28.67
CA GLY A 142 -24.46 47.13 -29.64
C GLY A 142 -24.19 46.43 -30.98
N LYS A 143 -25.22 46.41 -31.84
CA LYS A 143 -25.15 45.78 -33.17
C LYS A 143 -25.59 46.77 -34.23
N ALA A 144 -24.82 46.93 -35.30
CA ALA A 144 -25.22 47.74 -36.45
C ALA A 144 -26.54 47.23 -37.07
N GLY A 145 -27.38 48.18 -37.50
CA GLY A 145 -28.71 47.88 -38.05
C GLY A 145 -29.81 47.48 -37.04
N SER A 146 -29.55 47.56 -35.72
CA SER A 146 -30.56 47.23 -34.71
C SER A 146 -31.36 48.46 -34.23
N ASP A 147 -32.69 48.36 -34.29
CA ASP A 147 -33.61 49.39 -33.77
C ASP A 147 -33.59 49.53 -32.23
N LYS A 148 -33.13 48.49 -31.51
CA LYS A 148 -33.10 48.49 -30.03
C LYS A 148 -31.88 49.21 -29.48
N VAL A 149 -30.70 48.78 -29.94
CA VAL A 149 -29.40 49.29 -29.53
C VAL A 149 -28.47 49.16 -30.73
N SER A 150 -28.32 50.26 -31.44
CA SER A 150 -27.39 50.36 -32.56
C SER A 150 -25.94 50.49 -32.08
N ILE A 151 -25.01 50.40 -33.03
CA ILE A 151 -23.59 50.66 -32.85
C ILE A 151 -23.35 52.11 -32.38
N PRO A 152 -22.40 52.36 -31.47
CA PRO A 152 -22.07 53.72 -31.04
C PRO A 152 -21.44 54.53 -32.18
N ILE A 153 -22.11 55.60 -32.58
CA ILE A 153 -21.66 56.57 -33.60
C ILE A 153 -21.32 57.97 -33.02
N THR A 154 -21.42 58.12 -31.70
CA THR A 154 -21.01 59.33 -30.96
C THR A 154 -20.26 58.92 -29.69
N TYR A 155 -19.46 59.83 -29.13
CA TYR A 155 -18.69 59.60 -27.91
C TYR A 155 -19.60 59.31 -26.72
N GLU A 156 -20.75 59.98 -26.61
CA GLU A 156 -21.76 59.69 -25.58
C GLU A 156 -22.29 58.25 -25.70
N ASN A 157 -22.60 57.80 -26.92
CA ASN A 157 -23.05 56.42 -27.18
C ASN A 157 -21.96 55.40 -26.84
N LYS A 158 -20.69 55.72 -27.11
CA LYS A 158 -19.53 54.89 -26.71
C LYS A 158 -19.45 54.74 -25.20
N MET A 159 -19.59 55.82 -24.44
CA MET A 159 -19.58 55.77 -22.97
C MET A 159 -20.75 54.94 -22.42
N ALA A 160 -21.96 55.09 -22.99
CA ALA A 160 -23.11 54.27 -22.62
C ALA A 160 -22.91 52.78 -22.95
N ALA A 161 -22.26 52.45 -24.07
CA ALA A 161 -21.90 51.09 -24.44
C ALA A 161 -20.91 50.47 -23.45
N LEU A 162 -19.86 51.19 -23.05
CA LEU A 162 -18.88 50.74 -22.05
C LEU A 162 -19.52 50.46 -20.69
N ALA A 163 -20.46 51.31 -20.24
CA ALA A 163 -21.20 51.08 -19.00
C ALA A 163 -22.05 49.80 -19.06
N ARG A 164 -22.76 49.56 -20.17
CA ARG A 164 -23.58 48.34 -20.37
C ARG A 164 -22.73 47.07 -20.45
N LYS A 165 -21.56 47.15 -21.09
CA LYS A 165 -20.59 46.04 -21.15
C LYS A 165 -20.23 45.55 -19.74
N ASN A 166 -19.99 46.45 -18.79
CA ASN A 166 -19.69 46.07 -17.40
C ASN A 166 -20.82 45.25 -16.76
N GLU A 167 -22.07 45.63 -17.02
CA GLU A 167 -23.25 44.89 -16.51
C GLU A 167 -23.37 43.49 -17.12
N PHE A 168 -23.17 43.36 -18.43
CA PHE A 168 -23.20 42.07 -19.12
C PHE A 168 -22.05 41.17 -18.68
N TRP A 169 -20.83 41.70 -18.68
CA TRP A 169 -19.63 40.97 -18.32
C TRP A 169 -19.68 40.42 -16.90
N SER A 170 -20.13 41.24 -15.93
CA SER A 170 -20.28 40.82 -14.53
C SER A 170 -21.27 39.65 -14.38
N LYS A 171 -22.42 39.68 -15.07
CA LYS A 171 -23.41 38.57 -15.02
C LYS A 171 -22.89 37.29 -15.65
N ILE A 172 -22.24 37.40 -16.81
CA ILE A 172 -21.69 36.25 -17.54
C ILE A 172 -20.60 35.56 -16.71
N THR A 173 -19.66 36.35 -16.18
CA THR A 173 -18.55 35.84 -15.36
C THR A 173 -19.02 35.24 -14.04
N THR A 174 -20.03 35.83 -13.38
CA THR A 174 -20.59 35.28 -12.14
C THR A 174 -21.20 33.89 -12.35
N ARG A 175 -21.86 33.65 -13.49
CA ARG A 175 -22.44 32.34 -13.82
C ARG A 175 -21.37 31.30 -14.14
N LEU A 176 -20.35 31.68 -14.92
CA LEU A 176 -19.26 30.79 -15.32
C LEU A 176 -18.38 30.36 -14.15
N LYS A 177 -18.28 31.19 -13.10
CA LYS A 177 -17.51 30.90 -11.88
C LYS A 177 -17.94 29.61 -11.15
N MET A 178 -19.21 29.20 -11.26
CA MET A 178 -19.77 28.06 -10.49
C MET A 178 -19.44 26.69 -11.11
N SER A 179 -19.44 26.59 -12.45
CA SER A 179 -19.21 25.33 -13.20
C SER A 179 -19.24 25.54 -14.72
N GLY A 180 -18.57 26.59 -15.21
CA GLY A 180 -18.60 26.96 -16.63
C GLY A 180 -17.23 27.12 -17.25
N VAL A 181 -17.20 26.97 -18.58
CA VAL A 181 -16.00 27.08 -19.39
C VAL A 181 -16.11 28.29 -20.29
N LEU A 182 -15.08 29.15 -20.25
CA LEU A 182 -14.97 30.32 -21.10
C LEU A 182 -13.88 30.10 -22.14
N VAL A 183 -14.27 30.16 -23.40
CA VAL A 183 -13.33 30.10 -24.53
C VAL A 183 -13.21 31.48 -25.13
N ILE A 184 -12.01 32.03 -25.17
CA ILE A 184 -11.74 33.39 -25.65
C ILE A 184 -10.86 33.28 -26.90
N ASP A 185 -11.32 33.82 -28.03
CA ASP A 185 -10.55 33.87 -29.27
C ASP A 185 -10.59 35.27 -29.90
N GLY A 186 -9.47 35.68 -30.53
CA GLY A 186 -9.35 36.96 -31.23
C GLY A 186 -9.41 38.21 -30.34
N TRP A 187 -9.07 38.10 -29.05
CA TRP A 187 -8.98 39.25 -28.14
C TRP A 187 -7.55 39.76 -28.02
N ASN A 188 -7.38 41.09 -28.13
CA ASN A 188 -6.14 41.78 -27.83
C ASN A 188 -6.44 43.14 -27.19
N PRO A 189 -5.94 43.44 -25.98
CA PRO A 189 -6.28 44.66 -25.25
C PRO A 189 -5.75 45.94 -25.90
N GLN A 190 -4.82 45.85 -26.87
CA GLN A 190 -4.38 47.01 -27.66
C GLN A 190 -5.40 47.40 -28.73
N ASN A 191 -6.22 46.44 -29.17
CA ASN A 191 -7.01 46.52 -30.40
C ASN A 191 -8.48 46.09 -30.18
N ASP A 192 -8.93 46.07 -28.92
CA ASP A 192 -10.28 45.72 -28.50
C ASP A 192 -10.75 46.69 -27.43
N TRP A 193 -12.06 46.94 -27.37
CA TRP A 193 -12.67 47.77 -26.32
C TRP A 193 -12.80 47.04 -24.97
N ILE A 194 -12.59 45.72 -24.93
CA ILE A 194 -12.38 44.98 -23.67
C ILE A 194 -10.91 45.08 -23.25
N THR A 195 -10.68 45.59 -22.05
CA THR A 195 -9.32 45.80 -21.52
C THR A 195 -8.86 44.64 -20.64
N ASP A 196 -7.58 44.65 -20.25
CA ASP A 196 -7.01 43.64 -19.34
C ASP A 196 -7.61 43.70 -17.94
N ASP A 197 -8.14 44.86 -17.52
CA ASP A 197 -8.83 45.02 -16.23
C ASP A 197 -10.09 44.18 -16.11
N ASP A 198 -10.78 43.93 -17.22
CA ASP A 198 -12.01 43.13 -17.26
C ASP A 198 -11.76 41.64 -16.95
N LEU A 199 -10.53 41.19 -17.18
CA LEU A 199 -10.08 39.83 -16.91
C LEU A 199 -9.68 39.63 -15.45
N ASN A 200 -9.54 40.70 -14.65
CA ASN A 200 -9.23 40.58 -13.22
C ASN A 200 -10.29 39.75 -12.45
N THR A 201 -11.52 39.75 -12.94
CA THR A 201 -12.63 38.94 -12.39
C THR A 201 -12.33 37.43 -12.40
N PHE A 202 -11.47 36.96 -13.30
CA PHE A 202 -11.10 35.56 -13.47
C PHE A 202 -10.22 35.01 -12.36
N ILE A 203 -9.62 35.86 -11.51
CA ILE A 203 -8.71 35.41 -10.44
C ILE A 203 -9.38 34.48 -9.41
N THR A 204 -10.71 34.46 -9.41
CA THR A 204 -11.56 33.65 -8.52
C THR A 204 -12.20 32.45 -9.21
N PHE A 205 -11.85 32.17 -10.47
CA PHE A 205 -12.37 31.03 -11.22
C PHE A 205 -11.67 29.72 -10.80
N PRO A 206 -12.33 28.56 -10.97
CA PRO A 206 -11.70 27.26 -10.78
C PRO A 206 -10.53 27.01 -11.75
N GLU A 207 -9.72 26.01 -11.46
CA GLU A 207 -8.65 25.57 -12.37
C GLU A 207 -9.23 25.07 -13.70
N ASN A 208 -8.50 25.23 -14.81
CA ASN A 208 -8.84 24.77 -16.16
C ASN A 208 -10.24 25.20 -16.66
N SER A 209 -10.66 26.41 -16.30
CA SER A 209 -11.98 26.96 -16.65
C SER A 209 -11.95 27.93 -17.84
N ILE A 210 -10.75 28.42 -18.22
CA ILE A 210 -10.61 29.43 -19.28
C ILE A 210 -9.59 28.98 -20.31
N TYR A 211 -9.94 29.08 -21.59
CA TYR A 211 -9.10 28.70 -22.71
C TYR A 211 -8.94 29.88 -23.65
N PHE A 212 -7.70 30.32 -23.86
CA PHE A 212 -7.36 31.50 -24.62
C PHE A 212 -6.69 31.11 -25.93
N PHE A 213 -7.26 31.51 -27.06
CA PHE A 213 -6.76 31.26 -28.41
C PHE A 213 -6.29 32.56 -29.06
N SER A 214 -5.48 32.43 -30.13
CA SER A 214 -4.84 33.56 -30.83
C SER A 214 -3.92 34.42 -29.94
N VAL A 215 -3.22 33.79 -28.99
CA VAL A 215 -2.42 34.50 -27.98
C VAL A 215 -1.06 34.94 -28.54
N THR A 216 -0.81 36.26 -28.58
CA THR A 216 0.49 36.83 -28.97
C THR A 216 1.48 36.87 -27.80
N GLU A 217 2.78 36.98 -28.08
CA GLU A 217 3.83 37.14 -27.04
C GLU A 217 3.59 38.35 -26.13
N TYR A 218 2.98 39.41 -26.66
CA TYR A 218 2.55 40.55 -25.87
C TYR A 218 1.51 40.15 -24.81
N ILE A 219 0.47 39.39 -25.18
CA ILE A 219 -0.57 38.93 -24.24
C ILE A 219 0.03 37.99 -23.18
N LYS A 220 0.93 37.08 -23.57
CA LYS A 220 1.67 36.22 -22.62
C LYS A 220 2.49 37.02 -21.62
N SER A 221 2.94 38.23 -22.00
CA SER A 221 3.77 39.08 -21.16
C SER A 221 2.99 39.81 -20.04
N LEU A 222 1.66 39.94 -20.18
CA LEU A 222 0.78 40.67 -19.26
C LEU A 222 0.78 40.05 -17.85
N LYS A 223 0.84 40.91 -16.81
CA LYS A 223 0.92 40.49 -15.41
C LYS A 223 -0.32 39.71 -14.95
N SER A 224 -1.51 40.15 -15.37
CA SER A 224 -2.80 39.51 -15.07
C SER A 224 -2.84 38.08 -15.63
N ILE A 225 -2.51 37.91 -16.90
CA ILE A 225 -2.46 36.60 -17.57
C ILE A 225 -1.42 35.66 -16.94
N LYS A 226 -0.19 36.14 -16.69
CA LYS A 226 0.84 35.34 -15.99
C LYS A 226 0.37 34.82 -14.64
N LYS A 227 -0.39 35.64 -13.90
CA LYS A 227 -0.91 35.24 -12.60
C LYS A 227 -2.00 34.17 -12.72
N LEU A 228 -2.89 34.28 -13.71
CA LEU A 228 -3.92 33.29 -13.99
C LEU A 228 -3.34 31.94 -14.44
N VAL A 229 -2.30 31.96 -15.28
CA VAL A 229 -1.55 30.76 -15.68
C VAL A 229 -0.84 30.12 -14.49
N SER A 230 -0.24 30.92 -13.59
CA SER A 230 0.43 30.38 -12.39
C SER A 230 -0.52 29.67 -11.43
N LYS A 231 -1.81 30.03 -11.47
CA LYS A 231 -2.89 29.40 -10.72
C LYS A 231 -3.59 28.28 -11.50
N LYS A 232 -3.11 27.92 -12.70
CA LYS A 232 -3.73 26.91 -13.59
C LYS A 232 -5.19 27.20 -13.95
N ILE A 233 -5.60 28.47 -13.97
CA ILE A 233 -6.98 28.86 -14.32
C ILE A 233 -7.14 28.96 -15.84
N VAL A 234 -6.12 29.47 -16.53
CA VAL A 234 -6.12 29.78 -17.96
C VAL A 234 -5.13 28.89 -18.72
N ASN A 235 -5.60 28.30 -19.81
CA ASN A 235 -4.78 27.61 -20.82
C ASN A 235 -4.60 28.51 -22.05
N LEU A 236 -3.37 28.63 -22.57
CA LEU A 236 -3.03 29.54 -23.66
C LEU A 236 -2.65 28.76 -24.94
N TYR A 237 -3.18 29.20 -26.08
CA TYR A 237 -2.91 28.65 -27.41
C TYR A 237 -2.51 29.77 -28.38
N ASP A 238 -1.42 29.56 -29.11
CA ASP A 238 -0.88 30.53 -30.06
C ASP A 238 -1.69 30.59 -31.37
N GLU A 239 -2.37 29.49 -31.70
CA GLU A 239 -3.21 29.37 -32.89
C GLU A 239 -4.66 29.80 -32.59
N ASN A 240 -5.43 30.15 -33.63
CA ASN A 240 -6.87 30.43 -33.46
C ASN A 240 -7.66 29.13 -33.31
N LEU A 241 -8.82 29.20 -32.66
CA LEU A 241 -9.65 28.04 -32.35
C LEU A 241 -10.04 27.27 -33.60
N TYR A 242 -10.37 27.96 -34.70
CA TYR A 242 -10.77 27.33 -35.96
C TYR A 242 -9.67 26.43 -36.55
N ASP A 243 -8.44 26.93 -36.64
CA ASP A 243 -7.30 26.17 -37.18
C ASP A 243 -6.98 24.97 -36.30
N VAL A 244 -7.07 25.14 -34.98
CA VAL A 244 -6.84 24.07 -33.99
C VAL A 244 -7.88 22.94 -34.13
N LEU A 245 -9.13 23.29 -34.39
CA LEU A 245 -10.21 22.33 -34.62
C LEU A 245 -10.06 21.60 -35.96
N CYS A 246 -9.72 22.32 -37.03
CA CYS A 246 -9.48 21.73 -38.34
C CYS A 246 -8.29 20.74 -38.30
N LYS A 247 -7.18 21.11 -37.66
CA LYS A 247 -6.02 20.23 -37.44
C LYS A 247 -6.38 18.96 -36.66
N SER A 248 -7.43 19.02 -35.85
CA SER A 248 -7.91 17.91 -35.02
C SER A 248 -9.00 17.07 -35.69
N GLY A 249 -9.29 17.32 -36.97
CA GLY A 249 -10.21 16.51 -37.79
C GLY A 249 -11.68 16.89 -37.67
N TYR A 250 -12.01 18.08 -37.16
CA TYR A 250 -13.39 18.55 -37.04
C TYR A 250 -13.80 19.39 -38.26
N GLU A 251 -14.68 18.86 -39.10
CA GLU A 251 -15.16 19.56 -40.32
C GLU A 251 -16.66 19.92 -40.28
N THR A 252 -17.49 19.26 -39.46
CA THR A 252 -18.90 19.64 -39.19
C THR A 252 -19.48 18.79 -38.05
N PHE A 253 -20.05 19.40 -37.01
CA PHE A 253 -20.93 18.69 -36.06
C PHE A 253 -22.37 18.78 -36.58
N GLY A 254 -23.04 17.63 -36.75
CA GLY A 254 -24.42 17.58 -37.23
C GLY A 254 -25.37 18.31 -36.30
N SER A 255 -26.16 19.24 -36.84
CA SER A 255 -27.16 19.99 -36.06
C SER A 255 -28.19 19.04 -35.45
N LEU A 256 -28.26 18.98 -34.13
CA LEU A 256 -29.41 18.40 -33.42
C LEU A 256 -30.61 19.33 -33.64
N GLN A 257 -31.53 18.93 -34.52
CA GLN A 257 -32.83 19.59 -34.64
C GLN A 257 -33.55 19.48 -33.29
N SER A 258 -33.92 20.63 -32.72
CA SER A 258 -34.73 20.68 -31.50
C SER A 258 -36.20 20.79 -31.88
N ASP A 259 -36.98 19.77 -31.49
CA ASP A 259 -38.44 19.82 -31.56
C ASP A 259 -38.96 20.98 -30.71
N ASP A 260 -39.77 21.83 -31.35
CA ASP A 260 -40.55 22.87 -30.69
C ASP A 260 -41.57 22.22 -29.76
N ASN A 261 -41.32 22.31 -28.45
CA ASN A 261 -42.37 22.24 -27.44
C ASN A 261 -42.12 23.25 -26.31
N THR A 262 -43.24 23.71 -25.78
CA THR A 262 -43.53 24.92 -25.01
C THR A 262 -42.64 25.25 -23.80
N GLU A 263 -42.54 26.56 -23.56
CA GLU A 263 -41.76 27.28 -22.55
C GLU A 263 -42.05 26.88 -21.09
N VAL A 264 -41.08 26.25 -20.41
CA VAL A 264 -40.88 26.45 -18.96
C VAL A 264 -39.38 26.45 -18.65
N SER A 265 -38.86 27.61 -18.22
CA SER A 265 -37.44 27.80 -17.84
C SER A 265 -37.19 27.29 -16.43
N GLY A 266 -36.80 26.02 -16.30
CA GLY A 266 -36.39 25.41 -15.05
C GLY A 266 -35.80 24.02 -15.25
N VAL A 267 -35.34 23.44 -14.15
CA VAL A 267 -34.88 22.06 -14.10
C VAL A 267 -36.09 21.12 -14.05
N GLU A 268 -36.11 20.12 -14.93
CA GLU A 268 -37.19 19.14 -15.02
C GLU A 268 -37.04 18.06 -13.97
N ILE A 269 -38.06 17.92 -13.11
CA ILE A 269 -38.13 16.90 -12.08
C ILE A 269 -39.43 16.12 -12.23
N THR A 270 -39.32 14.83 -12.58
CA THR A 270 -40.47 13.94 -12.64
C THR A 270 -40.78 13.37 -11.25
N ILE A 271 -41.99 13.62 -10.72
CA ILE A 271 -42.45 13.18 -9.39
C ILE A 271 -43.92 12.75 -9.40
N ASP A 272 -44.35 11.98 -8.39
CA ASP A 272 -45.76 11.72 -8.08
C ASP A 272 -46.33 12.94 -7.33
N SER A 273 -47.04 13.81 -8.06
CA SER A 273 -47.56 15.07 -7.54
C SER A 273 -48.98 14.91 -7.03
N VAL A 274 -49.30 15.51 -5.88
CA VAL A 274 -50.68 15.64 -5.39
C VAL A 274 -51.52 16.55 -6.29
N ASN A 275 -50.88 17.45 -7.04
CA ASN A 275 -51.55 18.41 -7.90
C ASN A 275 -52.08 17.78 -9.19
N ASP A 276 -51.55 16.61 -9.58
CA ASP A 276 -51.87 15.91 -10.81
C ASP A 276 -52.53 14.56 -10.55
N LYS A 277 -53.37 14.09 -11.50
CA LYS A 277 -54.05 12.78 -11.40
C LYS A 277 -53.24 11.60 -11.97
N MET A 278 -52.05 11.87 -12.52
CA MET A 278 -51.18 10.86 -13.12
C MET A 278 -50.18 10.33 -12.09
N ASP A 279 -49.82 9.04 -12.20
CA ASP A 279 -48.84 8.38 -11.30
C ASP A 279 -47.43 9.00 -11.35
N SER A 280 -47.13 9.81 -12.38
CA SER A 280 -45.90 10.61 -12.49
C SER A 280 -46.15 11.85 -13.35
N SER A 281 -45.76 13.02 -12.86
CA SER A 281 -45.91 14.33 -13.50
C SER A 281 -44.54 15.02 -13.66
N ILE A 282 -44.36 15.76 -14.74
CA ILE A 282 -43.14 16.57 -14.96
C ILE A 282 -43.36 17.93 -14.32
N GLN A 283 -42.54 18.25 -13.31
CA GLN A 283 -42.58 19.53 -12.59
C GLN A 283 -41.29 20.31 -12.85
N TYR A 284 -41.36 21.63 -12.73
CA TYR A 284 -40.24 22.52 -13.07
C TYR A 284 -39.79 23.34 -11.87
N LEU A 285 -38.48 23.31 -11.56
CA LEU A 285 -37.88 24.15 -10.54
C LEU A 285 -37.07 25.28 -11.19
N SER A 286 -37.33 26.54 -10.84
CA SER A 286 -36.65 27.67 -11.47
C SER A 286 -35.17 27.74 -11.09
N TYR A 287 -34.31 28.09 -12.06
CA TYR A 287 -32.88 28.27 -11.82
C TYR A 287 -32.57 29.39 -10.81
N GLN A 288 -33.46 30.39 -10.66
CA GLN A 288 -33.30 31.45 -9.65
C GLN A 288 -33.33 30.89 -8.22
N THR A 289 -34.21 29.93 -7.95
CA THR A 289 -34.29 29.26 -6.66
C THR A 289 -33.09 28.35 -6.42
N ILE A 290 -32.62 27.65 -7.46
CA ILE A 290 -31.45 26.76 -7.35
C ILE A 290 -30.17 27.56 -7.08
N ASN A 291 -29.97 28.70 -7.76
CA ASN A 291 -28.79 29.54 -7.61
C ASN A 291 -28.67 30.25 -6.25
N GLN A 292 -29.75 30.27 -5.46
CA GLN A 292 -29.72 30.80 -4.09
C GLN A 292 -29.21 29.78 -3.07
N LEU A 293 -29.13 28.50 -3.46
CA LEU A 293 -28.67 27.43 -2.57
C LEU A 293 -27.14 27.37 -2.52
N ASP A 294 -26.63 26.88 -1.39
CA ASP A 294 -25.21 26.58 -1.23
C ASP A 294 -24.78 25.48 -2.21
N ALA A 295 -23.55 25.58 -2.72
CA ALA A 295 -22.98 24.61 -3.67
C ALA A 295 -22.94 23.16 -3.14
N SER A 296 -23.01 22.98 -1.82
CA SER A 296 -23.10 21.67 -1.18
C SER A 296 -24.47 20.99 -1.34
N VAL A 297 -25.53 21.73 -1.69
CA VAL A 297 -26.91 21.24 -1.83
C VAL A 297 -27.24 21.02 -3.31
N ASN A 298 -27.44 19.76 -3.70
CA ASN A 298 -27.65 19.37 -5.08
C ASN A 298 -29.03 18.74 -5.25
N ILE A 299 -29.88 19.35 -6.07
CA ILE A 299 -31.22 18.82 -6.38
C ILE A 299 -31.10 17.90 -7.59
N LEU A 300 -31.59 16.67 -7.47
CA LEU A 300 -31.42 15.67 -8.52
C LEU A 300 -32.56 15.72 -9.53
N ASP A 301 -32.21 16.12 -10.75
CA ASP A 301 -33.14 16.32 -11.85
C ASP A 301 -33.31 15.10 -12.76
N ASN A 302 -34.00 15.24 -13.88
CA ASN A 302 -34.14 14.17 -14.87
C ASN A 302 -32.81 13.87 -15.60
N THR A 303 -31.87 14.80 -15.71
CA THR A 303 -30.62 14.64 -16.48
C THR A 303 -29.68 13.62 -15.84
N ILE A 304 -29.84 13.34 -14.54
CA ILE A 304 -29.08 12.28 -13.88
C ILE A 304 -29.33 10.88 -14.48
N LEU A 305 -30.46 10.71 -15.19
CA LEU A 305 -30.87 9.47 -15.83
C LEU A 305 -30.28 9.33 -17.24
N ASP A 306 -29.72 10.41 -17.79
CA ASP A 306 -29.11 10.40 -19.09
C ASP A 306 -27.80 9.62 -19.04
N ASN A 307 -27.54 8.82 -20.08
CA ASN A 307 -26.30 8.09 -20.24
C ASN A 307 -25.37 8.92 -21.15
N PRO A 308 -24.31 9.57 -20.62
CA PRO A 308 -23.41 10.35 -21.45
C PRO A 308 -22.75 9.52 -22.55
N ASP A 309 -22.47 10.13 -23.70
CA ASP A 309 -21.67 9.50 -24.75
C ASP A 309 -20.18 9.74 -24.44
N TYR A 310 -19.39 8.67 -24.30
CA TYR A 310 -18.02 8.73 -23.78
C TYR A 310 -17.00 8.52 -24.89
N ILE A 311 -16.05 9.45 -25.03
CA ILE A 311 -14.86 9.26 -25.88
C ILE A 311 -13.87 8.29 -25.19
N ASN A 312 -13.73 8.36 -23.85
CA ASN A 312 -12.87 7.47 -23.05
C ASN A 312 -13.56 7.03 -21.75
N ARG A 313 -13.95 5.75 -21.68
CA ARG A 313 -14.69 5.15 -20.55
C ARG A 313 -13.83 4.95 -19.30
N GLU A 314 -12.53 4.67 -19.45
CA GLU A 314 -11.60 4.49 -18.31
C GLU A 314 -11.38 5.80 -17.56
N GLU A 315 -11.14 6.89 -18.28
CA GLU A 315 -10.95 8.23 -17.70
C GLU A 315 -12.21 8.72 -16.97
N TYR A 316 -13.38 8.48 -17.55
CA TYR A 316 -14.66 8.81 -16.92
C TYR A 316 -14.90 7.98 -15.64
N PHE A 317 -14.47 6.71 -15.62
CA PHE A 317 -14.51 5.87 -14.42
C PHE A 317 -13.58 6.39 -13.31
N MET A 318 -12.38 6.88 -13.67
CA MET A 318 -11.47 7.49 -12.70
C MET A 318 -12.06 8.74 -12.04
N ARG A 319 -12.77 9.58 -12.82
CA ARG A 319 -13.51 10.73 -12.27
C ARG A 319 -14.67 10.32 -11.36
N PHE A 320 -15.35 9.22 -11.69
CA PHE A 320 -16.40 8.66 -10.84
C PHE A 320 -15.86 8.25 -9.46
N LEU A 321 -14.65 7.65 -9.41
CA LEU A 321 -14.01 7.25 -8.15
C LEU A 321 -13.36 8.42 -7.39
N SER A 322 -12.86 9.45 -8.09
CA SER A 322 -12.13 10.56 -7.47
C SER A 322 -13.04 11.55 -6.73
N THR A 323 -14.27 11.77 -7.22
CA THR A 323 -15.25 12.72 -6.65
C THR A 323 -14.65 14.08 -6.26
N GLU A 324 -13.74 14.62 -7.08
CA GLU A 324 -12.94 15.85 -6.80
C GLU A 324 -13.79 17.07 -6.39
N ASN A 325 -15.05 17.14 -6.82
CA ASN A 325 -15.97 18.23 -6.52
C ASN A 325 -16.87 18.00 -5.31
N GLY A 326 -16.76 16.85 -4.63
CA GLY A 326 -17.61 16.47 -3.48
C GLY A 326 -19.02 15.99 -3.85
N VAL A 327 -19.39 16.03 -5.13
CA VAL A 327 -20.68 15.55 -5.66
C VAL A 327 -20.46 14.26 -6.45
N PRO A 328 -21.31 13.22 -6.28
CA PRO A 328 -21.24 12.02 -7.09
C PRO A 328 -21.39 12.32 -8.58
N LEU A 329 -20.59 11.65 -9.42
CA LEU A 329 -20.70 11.74 -10.87
C LEU A 329 -21.91 10.91 -11.34
N TRP A 330 -23.08 11.54 -11.43
CA TRP A 330 -24.36 10.87 -11.69
C TRP A 330 -24.38 10.00 -12.95
N GLY A 331 -23.78 10.50 -14.03
CA GLY A 331 -23.65 9.75 -15.28
C GLY A 331 -22.97 8.40 -15.11
N GLY A 332 -22.03 8.25 -14.15
CA GLY A 332 -21.35 6.98 -13.88
C GLY A 332 -22.28 5.87 -13.35
N TYR A 333 -23.35 6.23 -12.60
CA TYR A 333 -24.35 5.25 -12.17
C TYR A 333 -25.19 4.76 -13.36
N ALA A 334 -25.58 5.67 -14.27
CA ALA A 334 -26.26 5.32 -15.51
C ALA A 334 -25.37 4.46 -16.44
N SER A 335 -24.05 4.67 -16.44
CA SER A 335 -23.08 3.87 -17.20
C SER A 335 -22.86 2.45 -16.68
N GLY A 336 -23.34 2.14 -15.46
CA GLY A 336 -23.08 0.87 -14.77
C GLY A 336 -21.70 0.77 -14.11
N PHE A 337 -21.05 1.89 -13.75
CA PHE A 337 -19.76 1.88 -13.07
C PHE A 337 -19.82 1.44 -11.61
N TYR A 338 -20.96 1.68 -10.97
CA TYR A 338 -21.20 1.18 -9.62
C TYR A 338 -21.37 -0.34 -9.64
N PHE A 339 -20.64 -1.04 -8.78
CA PHE A 339 -20.84 -2.46 -8.55
C PHE A 339 -21.74 -2.66 -7.32
N ARG A 340 -22.68 -3.59 -7.42
CA ARG A 340 -23.67 -3.85 -6.38
C ARG A 340 -23.01 -4.34 -5.09
N ARG A 341 -23.40 -3.74 -3.96
CA ARG A 341 -23.05 -4.17 -2.61
C ARG A 341 -24.16 -5.05 -2.03
N ASP A 342 -23.80 -5.96 -1.13
CA ASP A 342 -24.78 -6.88 -0.54
C ASP A 342 -25.81 -6.13 0.33
N ILE A 343 -25.45 -4.97 0.87
CA ILE A 343 -26.30 -4.12 1.72
C ILE A 343 -27.22 -3.17 0.95
N ASP A 344 -27.08 -3.08 -0.38
CA ASP A 344 -27.82 -2.11 -1.20
C ASP A 344 -29.33 -2.25 -1.08
N ASP A 345 -29.83 -3.49 -1.03
CA ASP A 345 -31.26 -3.74 -0.92
C ASP A 345 -31.78 -3.52 0.49
N GLU A 346 -31.02 -3.87 1.52
CA GLU A 346 -31.39 -3.57 2.92
C GLU A 346 -31.52 -2.06 3.14
N LEU A 347 -30.54 -1.28 2.65
CA LEU A 347 -30.58 0.18 2.72
C LEU A 347 -31.80 0.75 1.99
N PHE A 348 -32.05 0.25 0.78
CA PHE A 348 -33.19 0.67 -0.02
C PHE A 348 -34.53 0.33 0.64
N GLU A 349 -34.68 -0.86 1.22
CA GLU A 349 -35.89 -1.31 1.92
C GLU A 349 -36.19 -0.47 3.16
N LYS A 350 -35.17 -0.13 3.97
CA LYS A 350 -35.32 0.76 5.13
C LYS A 350 -35.78 2.15 4.72
N VAL A 351 -35.18 2.73 3.68
CA VAL A 351 -35.59 4.04 3.15
C VAL A 351 -37.00 3.97 2.55
N GLU A 352 -37.36 2.89 1.85
CA GLU A 352 -38.70 2.72 1.29
C GLU A 352 -39.77 2.56 2.38
N LYS A 353 -39.46 1.90 3.49
CA LYS A 353 -40.32 1.82 4.68
C LYS A 353 -40.56 3.22 5.25
N GLN A 354 -39.53 4.04 5.39
CA GLN A 354 -39.70 5.44 5.84
C GLN A 354 -40.49 6.27 4.82
N LEU A 355 -40.31 6.05 3.52
CA LEU A 355 -41.07 6.76 2.49
C LEU A 355 -42.58 6.44 2.53
N ARG A 356 -42.95 5.21 2.91
CA ARG A 356 -44.34 4.79 3.09
C ARG A 356 -44.97 5.26 4.41
N ASN A 357 -44.15 5.71 5.36
CA ASN A 357 -44.65 6.23 6.63
C ASN A 357 -45.39 7.57 6.44
N THR A 358 -46.63 7.64 6.92
CA THR A 358 -47.52 8.80 6.82
C THR A 358 -47.41 9.75 8.01
N ASP A 359 -46.70 9.39 9.08
CA ASP A 359 -46.53 10.19 10.29
C ASP A 359 -45.08 10.75 10.35
N PRO A 360 -44.85 12.03 10.01
CA PRO A 360 -43.53 12.66 9.99
C PRO A 360 -42.82 12.60 11.35
N ALA A 361 -43.57 12.73 12.45
CA ALA A 361 -43.03 12.71 13.81
C ALA A 361 -42.41 11.36 14.19
N LYS A 362 -42.84 10.28 13.51
CA LYS A 362 -42.33 8.91 13.67
C LYS A 362 -41.38 8.48 12.56
N SER A 363 -40.96 9.39 11.68
CA SER A 363 -39.99 9.07 10.64
C SER A 363 -38.61 8.89 11.27
N HIS A 364 -37.96 7.76 11.03
CA HIS A 364 -36.62 7.51 11.55
C HIS A 364 -35.57 8.04 10.57
N VAL A 365 -34.43 8.48 11.08
CA VAL A 365 -33.26 8.79 10.24
C VAL A 365 -32.58 7.48 9.88
N VAL A 366 -32.32 7.25 8.60
CA VAL A 366 -31.58 6.07 8.14
C VAL A 366 -30.09 6.41 8.07
N LEU A 367 -29.23 5.64 8.74
CA LEU A 367 -27.79 5.91 8.77
C LEU A 367 -27.01 4.79 8.08
N LEU A 368 -26.21 5.15 7.08
CA LEU A 368 -25.20 4.27 6.50
C LEU A 368 -23.90 4.40 7.30
N GLU A 369 -23.60 3.38 8.07
CA GLU A 369 -22.39 3.27 8.86
C GLU A 369 -21.32 2.50 8.11
N GLY A 370 -20.06 2.93 8.18
CA GLY A 370 -18.96 2.20 7.54
C GLY A 370 -17.61 2.87 7.80
N SER A 371 -16.52 2.13 7.68
CA SER A 371 -15.15 2.67 7.82
C SER A 371 -14.76 3.57 6.63
N ASN A 372 -13.65 4.30 6.73
CA ASN A 372 -13.12 5.01 5.56
C ASN A 372 -12.84 4.06 4.39
N SER A 373 -13.04 4.55 3.17
CA SER A 373 -12.81 3.78 1.95
C SER A 373 -13.62 2.47 1.89
N SER A 374 -14.78 2.39 2.54
CA SER A 374 -15.72 1.27 2.37
C SER A 374 -16.68 1.45 1.19
N GLY A 375 -16.70 2.62 0.53
CA GLY A 375 -17.63 2.92 -0.57
C GLY A 375 -18.96 3.55 -0.13
N LYS A 376 -19.01 4.23 1.02
CA LYS A 376 -20.24 4.90 1.52
C LYS A 376 -20.79 5.93 0.53
N THR A 377 -19.96 6.85 0.04
CA THR A 377 -20.36 7.90 -0.92
C THR A 377 -20.94 7.31 -2.20
N THR A 378 -20.32 6.26 -2.75
CA THR A 378 -20.82 5.59 -3.95
C THR A 378 -22.12 4.83 -3.69
N THR A 379 -22.27 4.23 -2.51
CA THR A 379 -23.51 3.56 -2.09
C THR A 379 -24.66 4.55 -1.87
N LEU A 380 -24.40 5.70 -1.25
CA LEU A 380 -25.38 6.78 -1.10
C LEU A 380 -25.78 7.39 -2.45
N GLY A 381 -24.84 7.56 -3.36
CA GLY A 381 -25.14 7.98 -4.73
C GLY A 381 -25.98 6.94 -5.49
N ASN A 382 -25.69 5.64 -5.33
CA ASN A 382 -26.50 4.57 -5.91
C ASN A 382 -27.94 4.57 -5.33
N LEU A 383 -28.10 4.77 -4.03
CA LEU A 383 -29.41 4.93 -3.39
C LEU A 383 -30.19 6.11 -4.00
N ALA A 384 -29.54 7.27 -4.13
CA ALA A 384 -30.14 8.47 -4.72
C ALA A 384 -30.61 8.21 -6.16
N TYR A 385 -29.75 7.56 -6.96
CA TYR A 385 -30.04 7.18 -8.34
C TYR A 385 -31.21 6.19 -8.44
N ARG A 386 -31.23 5.11 -7.62
CA ARG A 386 -32.32 4.12 -7.57
C ARG A 386 -33.66 4.76 -7.21
N ILE A 387 -33.69 5.68 -6.26
CA ILE A 387 -34.91 6.41 -5.88
C ILE A 387 -35.38 7.28 -7.05
N ARG A 388 -34.46 7.97 -7.74
CA ARG A 388 -34.80 8.84 -8.84
C ARG A 388 -35.34 8.10 -10.06
N ILE A 389 -34.82 6.91 -10.37
CA ILE A 389 -35.33 6.03 -11.43
C ILE A 389 -36.82 5.73 -11.25
N LYS A 390 -37.30 5.57 -10.00
CA LYS A 390 -38.72 5.34 -9.73
C LYS A 390 -39.61 6.54 -10.13
N LYS A 391 -39.05 7.75 -10.33
CA LYS A 391 -39.74 8.99 -10.71
C LYS A 391 -40.92 9.38 -9.79
N LYS A 392 -40.86 8.98 -8.52
CA LYS A 392 -41.91 9.24 -7.51
C LYS A 392 -41.59 10.40 -6.57
N TYR A 393 -40.34 10.48 -6.11
CA TYR A 393 -39.94 11.43 -5.08
C TYR A 393 -38.84 12.36 -5.58
N PRO A 394 -38.87 13.66 -5.21
CA PRO A 394 -37.72 14.54 -5.34
C PRO A 394 -36.60 14.09 -4.39
N VAL A 395 -35.36 14.21 -4.85
CA VAL A 395 -34.16 13.81 -4.09
C VAL A 395 -33.20 15.00 -4.02
N VAL A 396 -32.77 15.34 -2.80
CA VAL A 396 -31.76 16.34 -2.52
C VAL A 396 -30.53 15.64 -1.97
N TYR A 397 -29.38 15.80 -2.63
CA TYR A 397 -28.10 15.28 -2.21
C TYR A 397 -27.24 16.40 -1.61
N ILE A 398 -26.78 16.21 -0.39
CA ILE A 398 -26.00 17.18 0.36
C ILE A 398 -24.60 16.59 0.59
N THR A 399 -23.58 17.36 0.21
CA THR A 399 -22.18 16.98 0.40
C THR A 399 -21.67 17.31 1.81
N SER A 400 -20.51 16.77 2.18
CA SER A 400 -19.85 17.04 3.47
C SER A 400 -19.44 18.51 3.68
N ARG A 401 -19.54 19.37 2.66
CA ARG A 401 -19.12 20.78 2.70
C ARG A 401 -20.16 21.73 3.33
N MET A 402 -21.39 21.27 3.54
CA MET A 402 -22.49 22.09 4.08
C MET A 402 -22.19 22.57 5.51
N LYS A 403 -22.46 23.85 5.81
CA LYS A 403 -22.31 24.44 7.16
C LYS A 403 -23.62 24.36 7.93
N GLU A 404 -23.55 23.92 9.18
CA GLU A 404 -24.70 23.35 9.91
C GLU A 404 -25.82 24.34 10.24
N GLU A 405 -25.55 25.56 10.71
CA GLU A 405 -26.60 26.36 11.38
C GLU A 405 -27.33 27.37 10.48
N GLU A 406 -26.65 28.00 9.51
CA GLU A 406 -27.24 29.08 8.69
C GLU A 406 -28.07 28.55 7.49
N GLN A 407 -27.94 27.27 7.14
CA GLN A 407 -28.41 26.73 5.86
C GLN A 407 -29.68 25.85 5.98
N TYR A 408 -30.15 25.56 7.20
CA TYR A 408 -31.39 24.81 7.41
C TYR A 408 -32.64 25.61 7.03
N GLU A 409 -32.66 26.92 7.30
CA GLU A 409 -33.81 27.77 6.94
C GLU A 409 -34.00 27.86 5.42
N ASP A 410 -32.90 27.97 4.67
CA ASP A 410 -32.96 28.04 3.20
C ASP A 410 -33.43 26.71 2.60
N LEU A 411 -33.00 25.59 3.18
CA LEU A 411 -33.46 24.26 2.79
C LEU A 411 -34.94 24.03 3.14
N GLU A 412 -35.39 24.48 4.31
CA GLU A 412 -36.81 24.43 4.70
C GLU A 412 -37.66 25.26 3.74
N ARG A 413 -37.25 26.50 3.45
CA ARG A 413 -37.95 27.38 2.49
C ARG A 413 -38.02 26.76 1.10
N LEU A 414 -36.94 26.14 0.63
CA LEU A 414 -36.92 25.43 -0.65
C LEU A 414 -37.96 24.30 -0.66
N ILE A 415 -37.91 23.42 0.33
CA ILE A 415 -38.76 22.22 0.34
C ILE A 415 -40.22 22.62 0.53
N LYS A 416 -40.52 23.48 1.51
CA LYS A 416 -41.88 23.91 1.83
C LYS A 416 -42.53 24.70 0.69
N ASN A 417 -41.85 25.74 0.20
CA ASN A 417 -42.46 26.70 -0.73
C ASN A 417 -42.35 26.27 -2.19
N HIS A 418 -41.29 25.57 -2.59
CA HIS A 418 -41.07 25.21 -3.99
C HIS A 418 -41.38 23.73 -4.25
N ILE A 419 -40.85 22.80 -3.46
CA ILE A 419 -41.03 21.37 -3.75
C ILE A 419 -42.44 20.89 -3.33
N ASN A 420 -42.88 21.18 -2.10
CA ASN A 420 -44.17 20.74 -1.60
C ASN A 420 -45.31 21.60 -2.18
N ALA A 421 -45.26 22.93 -2.01
CA ALA A 421 -46.38 23.79 -2.42
C ALA A 421 -46.52 23.99 -3.93
N LYS A 422 -45.42 24.17 -4.69
CA LYS A 422 -45.50 24.39 -6.15
C LYS A 422 -45.47 23.09 -6.95
N MET A 423 -44.56 22.17 -6.66
CA MET A 423 -44.47 20.90 -7.40
C MET A 423 -45.48 19.86 -6.90
N GLY A 424 -46.05 20.03 -5.70
CA GLY A 424 -47.01 19.10 -5.11
C GLY A 424 -46.39 17.80 -4.62
N ALA A 425 -45.09 17.80 -4.27
CA ALA A 425 -44.42 16.60 -3.78
C ALA A 425 -45.02 16.13 -2.45
N ARG A 426 -45.34 14.82 -2.35
CA ARG A 426 -45.88 14.23 -1.11
C ARG A 426 -44.83 14.08 -0.01
N LYS A 427 -43.60 13.77 -0.42
CA LYS A 427 -42.47 13.49 0.48
C LYS A 427 -41.16 13.75 -0.27
N THR A 428 -40.15 14.27 0.42
CA THR A 428 -38.83 14.57 -0.17
C THR A 428 -37.74 13.73 0.49
N VAL A 429 -36.82 13.18 -0.31
CA VAL A 429 -35.66 12.43 0.20
C VAL A 429 -34.46 13.36 0.30
N ILE A 430 -33.82 13.38 1.46
CA ILE A 430 -32.57 14.10 1.69
C ILE A 430 -31.49 13.08 2.00
N ILE A 431 -30.42 13.07 1.21
CA ILE A 431 -29.24 12.24 1.43
C ILE A 431 -28.09 13.18 1.77
N TRP A 432 -27.54 13.07 2.98
CA TRP A 432 -26.45 13.90 3.44
C TRP A 432 -25.21 13.07 3.73
N ASP A 433 -24.22 13.14 2.84
CA ASP A 433 -22.94 12.45 2.99
C ASP A 433 -21.97 13.27 3.84
N LYS A 434 -22.17 13.26 5.16
CA LYS A 434 -21.35 14.03 6.12
C LYS A 434 -20.23 13.21 6.77
N ASN A 435 -20.41 11.91 6.91
CA ASN A 435 -19.52 11.01 7.66
C ASN A 435 -19.30 11.50 9.11
N THR A 436 -20.38 11.58 9.89
CA THR A 436 -20.33 11.99 11.30
C THR A 436 -19.48 11.04 12.15
N TYR A 437 -18.90 11.59 13.22
CA TYR A 437 -18.15 10.83 14.23
C TYR A 437 -18.93 10.84 15.55
N ALA A 438 -19.51 9.69 15.92
CA ALA A 438 -20.24 9.39 17.18
C ALA A 438 -21.49 10.24 17.54
N LYS A 439 -21.59 11.51 17.12
CA LYS A 439 -22.74 12.37 17.37
C LYS A 439 -23.62 12.52 16.13
N ASP A 440 -24.72 11.79 16.11
CA ASP A 440 -25.74 11.84 15.05
C ASP A 440 -26.77 12.96 15.27
N ASP A 441 -26.58 13.80 16.31
CA ASP A 441 -27.43 14.95 16.68
C ASP A 441 -27.69 15.88 15.50
N VAL A 442 -26.74 16.01 14.58
CA VAL A 442 -26.87 16.85 13.38
C VAL A 442 -28.04 16.38 12.52
N TYR A 443 -28.17 15.07 12.29
CA TYR A 443 -29.24 14.51 11.47
C TYR A 443 -30.59 14.61 12.18
N GLU A 444 -30.60 14.41 13.50
CA GLU A 444 -31.83 14.53 14.30
C GLU A 444 -32.30 15.99 14.41
N ASN A 445 -31.37 16.94 14.56
CA ASN A 445 -31.69 18.37 14.55
C ASN A 445 -32.27 18.79 13.19
N MET A 446 -31.69 18.29 12.09
CA MET A 446 -32.23 18.49 10.75
C MET A 446 -33.63 17.87 10.60
N ARG A 447 -33.85 16.66 11.14
CA ARG A 447 -35.16 16.00 11.14
C ARG A 447 -36.22 16.83 11.85
N LYS A 448 -35.88 17.37 13.03
CA LYS A 448 -36.77 18.24 13.83
C LYS A 448 -37.09 19.55 13.12
N ASN A 449 -36.08 20.21 12.55
CA ASN A 449 -36.27 21.46 11.82
C ASN A 449 -37.13 21.29 10.55
N LEU A 450 -37.03 20.13 9.90
CA LEU A 450 -37.77 19.83 8.67
C LEU A 450 -39.02 18.96 8.90
N GLU A 451 -39.51 18.84 10.14
CA GLU A 451 -40.66 17.99 10.48
C GLU A 451 -41.92 18.39 9.71
N GLU A 452 -42.16 19.70 9.56
CA GLU A 452 -43.28 20.25 8.78
C GLU A 452 -43.14 20.02 7.25
N CYS A 453 -41.95 19.67 6.78
CA CYS A 453 -41.66 19.49 5.36
C CYS A 453 -41.86 18.05 4.86
N ASN A 454 -42.20 17.10 5.74
CA ASN A 454 -42.38 15.68 5.45
C ASN A 454 -41.20 15.09 4.65
N VAL A 455 -40.03 15.00 5.29
CA VAL A 455 -38.77 14.55 4.67
C VAL A 455 -38.35 13.17 5.18
N VAL A 456 -37.62 12.42 4.35
CA VAL A 456 -36.85 11.24 4.79
C VAL A 456 -35.37 11.60 4.72
N ILE A 457 -34.67 11.47 5.84
CA ILE A 457 -33.24 11.81 5.94
C ILE A 457 -32.42 10.52 5.96
N VAL A 458 -31.41 10.49 5.10
CA VAL A 458 -30.39 9.45 5.05
C VAL A 458 -29.03 10.09 5.27
N GLY A 459 -28.27 9.60 6.25
CA GLY A 459 -26.95 10.12 6.61
C GLY A 459 -25.84 9.09 6.46
N SER A 460 -24.58 9.54 6.46
CA SER A 460 -23.38 8.69 6.61
C SER A 460 -22.68 8.89 7.96
N ARG A 461 -22.15 7.81 8.54
CA ARG A 461 -21.33 7.86 9.76
C ARG A 461 -20.16 6.87 9.72
N TYR A 462 -19.12 7.14 10.52
CA TYR A 462 -18.05 6.17 10.76
C TYR A 462 -18.46 5.13 11.80
N ILE A 463 -17.93 3.91 11.66
CA ILE A 463 -18.10 2.85 12.66
C ILE A 463 -17.41 3.28 13.95
N VAL A 464 -18.15 3.35 15.03
CA VAL A 464 -17.64 3.54 16.39
C VAL A 464 -18.25 2.47 17.28
N ASN A 465 -17.43 1.67 17.97
CA ASN A 465 -17.89 0.60 18.86
C ASN A 465 -18.51 1.15 20.16
N ASP A 466 -19.58 1.95 20.05
CA ASP A 466 -20.29 2.49 21.20
C ASP A 466 -21.60 1.71 21.44
N LYS A 467 -21.52 0.73 22.36
CA LYS A 467 -22.69 -0.05 22.82
C LYS A 467 -23.80 0.80 23.44
N SER A 468 -23.55 2.09 23.74
CA SER A 468 -24.57 3.00 24.25
C SER A 468 -25.48 3.62 23.19
N VAL A 469 -25.19 3.43 21.90
CA VAL A 469 -25.98 3.97 20.78
C VAL A 469 -27.08 2.99 20.32
N GLU A 470 -27.03 1.73 20.74
CA GLU A 470 -28.04 0.70 20.40
C GLU A 470 -29.46 0.99 20.95
N SER A 471 -29.65 2.05 21.74
CA SER A 471 -30.90 2.37 22.42
C SER A 471 -31.54 3.72 22.05
N ASN A 472 -31.22 4.31 20.89
CA ASN A 472 -31.96 5.47 20.39
C ASN A 472 -33.00 5.02 19.36
N ASP A 473 -34.28 5.00 19.76
CA ASP A 473 -35.44 4.66 18.94
C ASP A 473 -35.61 5.50 17.66
N ASN A 474 -34.80 6.55 17.41
CA ASN A 474 -34.97 7.46 16.27
C ASN A 474 -34.10 7.14 15.04
N PHE A 475 -33.16 6.19 15.12
CA PHE A 475 -32.23 5.86 14.04
C PHE A 475 -32.37 4.41 13.55
N GLU A 476 -32.39 4.20 12.22
CA GLU A 476 -32.25 2.89 11.59
C GLU A 476 -30.87 2.79 10.92
N THR A 477 -29.94 2.04 11.51
CA THR A 477 -28.58 1.88 10.98
C THR A 477 -28.47 0.72 10.00
N VAL A 478 -27.68 0.91 8.93
CA VAL A 478 -27.20 -0.14 8.01
C VAL A 478 -25.68 -0.08 8.01
N SER A 479 -25.00 -1.20 8.28
CA SER A 479 -23.55 -1.25 8.33
C SER A 479 -22.97 -1.76 7.02
N LEU A 480 -22.03 -0.99 6.45
CA LEU A 480 -21.28 -1.30 5.25
C LEU A 480 -19.88 -1.78 5.64
N ASP A 481 -19.61 -3.05 5.35
CA ASP A 481 -18.33 -3.67 5.61
C ASP A 481 -17.23 -3.19 4.62
N ASP A 482 -15.98 -3.15 5.09
CA ASP A 482 -14.80 -2.88 4.27
C ASP A 482 -14.20 -4.13 3.63
N TYR A 483 -14.65 -5.31 4.07
CA TYR A 483 -14.42 -6.58 3.39
C TYR A 483 -15.40 -6.76 2.23
N LEU A 484 -14.87 -7.13 1.08
CA LEU A 484 -15.68 -7.53 -0.07
C LEU A 484 -15.99 -9.03 0.00
N HIS A 485 -17.26 -9.39 -0.01
CA HIS A 485 -17.68 -10.78 0.04
C HIS A 485 -17.24 -11.54 -1.24
N GLU A 486 -16.55 -12.68 -1.07
CA GLU A 486 -15.87 -13.36 -2.19
C GLU A 486 -16.84 -13.90 -3.25
N ALA A 487 -18.02 -14.36 -2.84
CA ALA A 487 -18.97 -15.03 -3.74
C ALA A 487 -19.96 -14.07 -4.42
N THR A 488 -20.05 -12.82 -3.98
CA THR A 488 -21.05 -11.84 -4.46
C THR A 488 -20.36 -10.58 -4.94
N GLU A 489 -19.81 -9.79 -4.00
CA GLU A 489 -19.28 -8.46 -4.28
C GLU A 489 -18.00 -8.47 -5.12
N LEU A 490 -17.07 -9.42 -4.91
CA LEU A 490 -15.88 -9.54 -5.77
C LEU A 490 -16.25 -9.90 -7.22
N ILE A 491 -17.31 -10.70 -7.41
CA ILE A 491 -17.83 -11.05 -8.74
C ILE A 491 -18.47 -9.82 -9.38
N ALA A 492 -19.27 -9.07 -8.64
CA ALA A 492 -19.88 -7.83 -9.12
C ALA A 492 -18.82 -6.80 -9.51
N LEU A 493 -17.80 -6.59 -8.67
CA LEU A 493 -16.67 -5.69 -8.96
C LEU A 493 -15.94 -6.12 -10.23
N ARG A 494 -15.65 -7.41 -10.39
CA ARG A 494 -15.03 -7.95 -11.61
C ARG A 494 -15.87 -7.67 -12.84
N GLN A 495 -17.19 -7.85 -12.76
CA GLN A 495 -18.10 -7.58 -13.87
C GLN A 495 -18.08 -6.10 -14.24
N SER A 496 -18.19 -5.20 -13.27
CA SER A 496 -18.10 -3.76 -13.50
C SER A 496 -16.75 -3.37 -14.13
N LEU A 497 -15.62 -3.85 -13.60
CA LEU A 497 -14.30 -3.59 -14.19
C LEU A 497 -14.19 -4.10 -15.63
N LYS A 498 -14.77 -5.26 -15.95
CA LYS A 498 -14.79 -5.79 -17.32
C LYS A 498 -15.58 -4.91 -18.28
N THR A 499 -16.64 -4.24 -17.82
CA THR A 499 -17.38 -3.27 -18.66
C THR A 499 -16.60 -1.99 -18.92
N ILE A 500 -15.58 -1.69 -18.10
CA ILE A 500 -14.73 -0.51 -18.24
C ILE A 500 -13.54 -0.84 -19.14
N SER A 501 -12.78 -1.87 -18.77
CA SER A 501 -11.55 -2.28 -19.45
C SER A 501 -11.16 -3.72 -19.14
N THR A 502 -10.79 -4.48 -20.17
CA THR A 502 -10.24 -5.84 -19.98
C THR A 502 -8.94 -5.81 -19.20
N ARG A 503 -8.10 -4.79 -19.39
CA ARG A 503 -6.82 -4.64 -18.68
C ARG A 503 -7.02 -4.45 -17.18
N CYS A 504 -7.98 -3.62 -16.77
CA CYS A 504 -8.30 -3.42 -15.35
C CYS A 504 -8.81 -4.71 -14.69
N ALA A 505 -9.67 -5.46 -15.38
CA ALA A 505 -10.17 -6.74 -14.89
C ALA A 505 -9.06 -7.80 -14.75
N ASP A 506 -8.12 -7.86 -15.69
CA ASP A 506 -6.98 -8.80 -15.63
C ASP A 506 -6.01 -8.44 -14.50
N ASN A 507 -5.73 -7.15 -14.30
CA ASN A 507 -4.91 -6.67 -13.18
C ASN A 507 -5.57 -7.01 -11.83
N PHE A 508 -6.88 -6.85 -11.72
CA PHE A 508 -7.65 -7.22 -10.54
C PHE A 508 -7.52 -8.71 -10.22
N GLU A 509 -7.64 -9.59 -11.21
CA GLU A 509 -7.47 -11.04 -11.03
C GLU A 509 -6.06 -11.40 -10.53
N GLN A 510 -5.02 -10.75 -11.05
CA GLN A 510 -3.65 -10.95 -10.56
C GLN A 510 -3.49 -10.52 -9.09
N ILE A 511 -4.10 -9.41 -8.70
CA ILE A 511 -4.07 -8.91 -7.32
C ILE A 511 -4.79 -9.88 -6.39
N VAL A 512 -6.03 -10.28 -6.73
CA VAL A 512 -6.82 -11.23 -5.93
C VAL A 512 -6.09 -12.57 -5.78
N LYS A 513 -5.48 -13.09 -6.86
CA LYS A 513 -4.69 -14.33 -6.81
C LYS A 513 -3.47 -14.21 -5.89
N LYS A 514 -2.76 -13.08 -5.91
CA LYS A 514 -1.64 -12.81 -4.99
C LYS A 514 -2.11 -12.76 -3.53
N ILE A 515 -3.22 -12.07 -3.27
CA ILE A 515 -3.80 -11.99 -1.91
C ILE A 515 -4.17 -13.39 -1.41
N LYS A 516 -4.86 -14.20 -2.24
CA LYS A 516 -5.23 -15.59 -1.89
C LYS A 516 -4.01 -16.46 -1.60
N CYS A 517 -2.99 -16.40 -2.45
CA CYS A 517 -1.75 -17.17 -2.26
C CYS A 517 -1.06 -16.84 -0.93
N VAL A 518 -0.96 -15.55 -0.58
CA VAL A 518 -0.38 -15.11 0.70
C VAL A 518 -1.24 -15.55 1.88
N SER A 519 -2.58 -15.48 1.77
CA SER A 519 -3.47 -15.93 2.84
C SER A 519 -3.43 -17.44 3.06
N ASP A 520 -3.27 -18.22 1.99
CA ASP A 520 -3.20 -19.68 2.07
C ASP A 520 -1.87 -20.13 2.69
N GLN A 521 -0.75 -19.50 2.32
CA GLN A 521 0.56 -19.72 2.95
C GLN A 521 0.57 -19.36 4.44
N ALA A 522 -0.17 -18.33 4.85
CA ALA A 522 -0.29 -17.94 6.25
C ALA A 522 -1.16 -18.87 7.10
N ARG A 523 -2.04 -19.67 6.47
CA ARG A 523 -2.93 -20.65 7.14
C ARG A 523 -2.26 -22.01 7.37
N GLU A 524 -1.06 -22.24 6.83
CA GLU A 524 -0.31 -23.46 7.09
C GLU A 524 0.20 -23.51 8.55
N PRO A 525 0.08 -24.66 9.25
CA PRO A 525 0.43 -24.78 10.66
C PRO A 525 1.93 -24.53 10.95
N GLU A 526 2.82 -24.66 9.96
CA GLU A 526 4.24 -24.32 10.08
C GLU A 526 4.52 -22.80 10.19
N TYR A 527 3.61 -21.96 9.66
CA TYR A 527 3.75 -20.50 9.65
C TYR A 527 2.87 -19.80 10.68
N MET A 528 1.87 -20.50 11.23
CA MET A 528 0.94 -20.01 12.26
C MET A 528 1.64 -19.47 13.51
N TYR A 529 2.78 -20.04 13.91
CA TYR A 529 3.57 -19.59 15.06
C TYR A 529 4.57 -18.46 14.76
N LYS A 530 4.77 -18.09 13.49
CA LYS A 530 5.73 -17.05 13.07
C LYS A 530 5.08 -15.71 12.70
N PHE A 531 3.78 -15.69 12.40
CA PHE A 531 3.07 -14.50 11.94
C PHE A 531 1.66 -14.44 12.54
N ASN A 532 1.54 -14.09 13.82
CA ASN A 532 0.32 -13.47 14.35
C ASN A 532 0.26 -11.98 13.96
N SER A 533 0.59 -11.62 12.71
CA SER A 533 0.40 -10.23 12.26
C SER A 533 -1.03 -10.06 11.78
N TYR A 534 -1.72 -9.07 12.35
CA TYR A 534 -3.09 -8.68 11.99
C TYR A 534 -3.18 -8.09 10.58
N SER A 535 -2.04 -8.00 9.88
CA SER A 535 -1.96 -7.73 8.43
C SER A 535 -2.87 -8.62 7.57
N ASN A 536 -3.31 -9.78 8.09
CA ASN A 536 -4.18 -10.71 7.36
C ASN A 536 -5.67 -10.48 7.58
N LYS A 537 -6.06 -9.58 8.48
CA LYS A 537 -7.46 -9.16 8.63
C LYS A 537 -7.59 -7.81 7.94
N GLY A 538 -8.13 -7.85 6.71
CA GLY A 538 -8.82 -6.76 5.98
C GLY A 538 -7.97 -5.58 5.56
N ASN A 539 -8.16 -5.09 4.34
CA ASN A 539 -9.10 -4.05 3.93
C ASN A 539 -9.14 -4.24 2.41
N TRP A 540 -9.90 -5.25 1.96
CA TRP A 540 -9.81 -5.71 0.57
C TRP A 540 -10.18 -4.58 -0.36
N PHE A 541 -11.20 -3.79 -0.01
CA PHE A 541 -11.60 -2.66 -0.83
C PHE A 541 -10.47 -1.63 -0.98
N LEU A 542 -9.97 -1.02 0.12
CA LEU A 542 -8.93 0.01 0.02
C LEU A 542 -7.65 -0.54 -0.61
N LEU A 543 -7.20 -1.74 -0.23
CA LEU A 543 -5.99 -2.36 -0.78
C LEU A 543 -6.12 -2.65 -2.28
N ILE A 544 -7.26 -3.20 -2.72
CA ILE A 544 -7.51 -3.50 -4.13
C ILE A 544 -7.50 -2.22 -4.95
N PHE A 545 -8.24 -1.20 -4.51
CA PHE A 545 -8.29 0.08 -5.24
C PHE A 545 -6.94 0.80 -5.22
N TYR A 546 -6.22 0.81 -4.09
CA TYR A 546 -4.86 1.36 -3.99
C TYR A 546 -3.89 0.66 -4.94
N ARG A 547 -4.02 -0.66 -5.14
CA ARG A 547 -3.16 -1.42 -6.07
C ARG A 547 -3.58 -1.29 -7.53
N LEU A 548 -4.85 -1.04 -7.81
CA LEU A 548 -5.37 -0.91 -9.17
C LEU A 548 -5.16 0.49 -9.75
N PHE A 549 -5.24 1.53 -8.91
CA PHE A 549 -5.39 2.92 -9.34
C PHE A 549 -4.41 3.82 -8.61
N GLU A 550 -3.26 4.09 -9.23
CA GLU A 550 -2.22 4.97 -8.66
C GLU A 550 -2.69 6.42 -8.57
N GLU A 551 -3.54 6.86 -9.51
CA GLU A 551 -4.06 8.23 -9.56
C GLU A 551 -4.96 8.58 -8.36
N LEU A 552 -5.48 7.57 -7.65
CA LEU A 552 -6.34 7.76 -6.48
C LEU A 552 -5.58 7.81 -5.16
N HIS A 553 -4.25 7.60 -5.16
CA HIS A 553 -3.46 7.51 -3.93
C HIS A 553 -3.57 8.76 -3.06
N ASP A 554 -3.45 9.95 -3.64
CA ASP A 554 -3.53 11.21 -2.89
C ASP A 554 -4.91 11.43 -2.27
N ILE A 555 -5.97 11.02 -2.98
CA ILE A 555 -7.35 11.11 -2.50
C ILE A 555 -7.55 10.14 -1.33
N GLN A 556 -7.07 8.91 -1.46
CA GLN A 556 -7.13 7.90 -0.41
C GLN A 556 -6.35 8.34 0.84
N LYS A 557 -5.16 8.92 0.67
CA LYS A 557 -4.36 9.50 1.78
C LYS A 557 -5.13 10.59 2.53
N ARG A 558 -5.72 11.55 1.80
CA ARG A 558 -6.56 12.61 2.40
C ARG A 558 -7.78 12.05 3.12
N SER A 559 -8.42 11.03 2.55
CA SER A 559 -9.60 10.40 3.15
C SER A 559 -9.28 9.70 4.47
N VAL A 560 -8.16 8.96 4.54
CA VAL A 560 -7.68 8.34 5.80
C VAL A 560 -7.38 9.41 6.85
N ARG A 561 -6.73 10.52 6.45
CA ARG A 561 -6.47 11.64 7.36
C ARG A 561 -7.76 12.24 7.92
N ASN A 562 -8.78 12.42 7.10
CA ASN A 562 -10.04 13.02 7.55
C ASN A 562 -10.71 12.18 8.65
N GLU A 563 -10.82 10.86 8.48
CA GLU A 563 -11.35 9.96 9.53
C GLU A 563 -10.48 10.01 10.79
N ALA A 564 -9.15 9.90 10.63
CA ALA A 564 -8.22 9.92 11.75
C ALA A 564 -8.22 11.25 12.53
N SER A 565 -8.32 12.39 11.83
CA SER A 565 -8.40 13.71 12.46
C SER A 565 -9.70 13.87 13.27
N LEU A 566 -10.85 13.41 12.74
CA LEU A 566 -12.10 13.40 13.51
C LEU A 566 -12.01 12.48 14.75
N ALA A 567 -11.35 11.33 14.62
CA ALA A 567 -11.10 10.44 15.75
C ALA A 567 -10.21 11.08 16.82
N GLN A 568 -9.15 11.78 16.40
CA GLN A 568 -8.26 12.53 17.31
C GLN A 568 -9.02 13.67 18.01
N GLU A 569 -9.81 14.46 17.28
CA GLU A 569 -10.61 15.55 17.83
C GLU A 569 -11.63 15.04 18.86
N SER A 570 -12.28 13.92 18.57
CA SER A 570 -13.20 13.26 19.51
C SER A 570 -12.48 12.80 20.78
N PHE A 571 -11.29 12.21 20.66
CA PHE A 571 -10.47 11.81 21.80
C PHE A 571 -10.09 13.05 22.66
N VAL A 572 -9.59 14.11 22.03
CA VAL A 572 -9.26 15.37 22.73
C VAL A 572 -10.48 15.95 23.45
N LYS A 573 -11.67 15.88 22.84
CA LYS A 573 -12.92 16.33 23.47
C LYS A 573 -13.28 15.51 24.70
N LEU A 574 -13.21 14.18 24.62
CA LEU A 574 -13.46 13.29 25.76
C LEU A 574 -12.49 13.57 26.93
N LEU A 575 -11.22 13.86 26.63
CA LEU A 575 -10.22 14.28 27.63
C LEU A 575 -10.59 15.60 28.31
N LYS A 576 -11.06 16.59 27.54
CA LYS A 576 -11.55 17.86 28.09
C LYS A 576 -12.74 17.64 29.01
N ASP A 577 -13.73 16.89 28.56
CA ASP A 577 -14.96 16.62 29.32
C ASP A 577 -14.65 15.87 30.62
N TYR A 578 -13.79 14.85 30.56
CA TYR A 578 -13.35 14.12 31.74
C TYR A 578 -12.57 15.00 32.72
N SER A 579 -11.60 15.77 32.21
CA SER A 579 -10.79 16.66 33.04
C SER A 579 -11.63 17.79 33.67
N LEU A 580 -12.68 18.27 32.99
CA LEU A 580 -13.65 19.22 33.53
C LEU A 580 -14.47 18.60 34.66
N LYS A 581 -14.98 17.38 34.45
CA LYS A 581 -15.71 16.65 35.50
C LYS A 581 -14.84 16.46 36.74
N LYS A 582 -13.59 16.01 36.58
CA LYS A 582 -12.64 15.84 37.69
C LYS A 582 -12.26 17.16 38.37
N PHE A 583 -12.08 18.22 37.60
CA PHE A 583 -11.80 19.55 38.16
C PHE A 583 -12.96 20.02 39.05
N ASN A 584 -14.20 19.92 38.55
CA ASN A 584 -15.41 20.32 39.28
C ASN A 584 -15.68 19.46 40.53
N GLU A 585 -15.32 18.17 40.50
CA GLU A 585 -15.36 17.28 41.66
C GLU A 585 -14.26 17.61 42.70
N GLY A 586 -13.21 18.34 42.30
CA GLY A 586 -12.06 18.66 43.13
C GLY A 586 -12.26 19.85 44.06
N THR A 587 -11.66 19.79 45.26
CA THR A 587 -11.68 20.87 46.27
C THR A 587 -11.08 22.19 45.77
N PHE A 588 -10.21 22.15 44.76
CA PHE A 588 -9.56 23.33 44.16
C PHE A 588 -10.48 24.13 43.22
N SER A 589 -11.55 23.54 42.66
CA SER A 589 -12.46 24.27 41.75
C SER A 589 -13.12 25.47 42.44
N LYS A 590 -13.57 25.28 43.70
CA LYS A 590 -14.11 26.36 44.54
C LYS A 590 -13.08 27.47 44.82
N MET A 591 -11.79 27.11 44.94
CA MET A 591 -10.73 28.07 45.17
C MET A 591 -10.45 28.94 43.93
N TYR A 592 -10.48 28.35 42.72
CA TYR A 592 -10.37 29.08 41.47
C TYR A 592 -11.54 30.03 41.25
N GLU A 593 -12.75 29.59 41.57
CA GLU A 593 -13.98 30.39 41.51
C GLU A 593 -13.93 31.59 42.47
N ILE A 594 -13.49 31.38 43.72
CA ILE A 594 -13.32 32.44 44.73
C ILE A 594 -12.23 33.45 44.33
N LEU A 595 -11.14 32.99 43.70
CA LEU A 595 -10.00 33.82 43.31
C LEU A 595 -10.16 34.49 41.94
N GLY A 596 -11.22 34.18 41.18
CA GLY A 596 -11.47 34.73 39.85
C GLY A 596 -10.47 34.28 38.77
N PHE A 597 -9.81 33.14 38.94
CA PHE A 597 -8.88 32.61 37.95
C PHE A 597 -9.60 31.73 36.92
N ASN A 598 -9.28 31.95 35.64
CA ASN A 598 -9.70 31.05 34.58
C ASN A 598 -8.87 29.76 34.61
N ARG A 599 -9.52 28.62 34.38
CA ARG A 599 -8.84 27.33 34.25
C ARG A 599 -7.88 27.35 33.04
N PRO A 600 -6.68 26.78 33.14
CA PRO A 600 -5.78 26.64 32.00
C PRO A 600 -6.41 25.78 30.89
N ASP A 601 -6.38 26.30 29.66
CA ASP A 601 -6.81 25.56 28.48
C ASP A 601 -5.68 24.66 27.98
N ASN A 602 -5.79 23.37 28.27
CA ASN A 602 -4.83 22.34 27.87
C ASN A 602 -5.12 21.74 26.48
N THR A 603 -6.00 22.35 25.67
CA THR A 603 -6.39 21.81 24.35
C THR A 603 -5.18 21.48 23.49
N GLY A 604 -4.26 22.44 23.31
CA GLY A 604 -3.09 22.25 22.44
C GLY A 604 -2.21 21.09 22.91
N TYR A 605 -2.00 20.99 24.23
CA TYR A 605 -1.24 19.90 24.85
C TYR A 605 -1.92 18.53 24.64
N TYR A 606 -3.25 18.45 24.79
CA TYR A 606 -4.00 17.22 24.52
C TYR A 606 -3.93 16.83 23.04
N THR A 607 -4.08 17.78 22.12
CA THR A 607 -3.98 17.52 20.68
C THR A 607 -2.63 16.93 20.30
N GLU A 608 -1.53 17.53 20.79
CA GLU A 608 -0.18 17.04 20.54
C GLU A 608 0.01 15.60 21.06
N LYS A 609 -0.39 15.34 22.32
CA LYS A 609 -0.23 14.01 22.93
C LYS A 609 -1.12 12.93 22.37
N VAL A 610 -2.35 13.26 21.98
CA VAL A 610 -3.22 12.33 21.25
C VAL A 610 -2.61 12.00 19.88
N SER A 611 -2.03 12.98 19.19
CA SER A 611 -1.33 12.74 17.93
C SER A 611 -0.13 11.82 18.11
N GLU A 612 0.67 12.01 19.16
CA GLU A 612 1.79 11.10 19.51
C GLU A 612 1.29 9.66 19.74
N ILE A 613 0.20 9.47 20.48
CA ILE A 613 -0.41 8.15 20.74
C ILE A 613 -0.83 7.47 19.43
N PHE A 614 -1.50 8.19 18.53
CA PHE A 614 -1.89 7.65 17.22
C PHE A 614 -0.67 7.26 16.39
N ASN A 615 0.39 8.09 16.41
CA ASN A 615 1.61 7.82 15.67
C ASN A 615 2.37 6.60 16.22
N MET A 616 2.39 6.40 17.55
CA MET A 616 2.93 5.17 18.17
C MET A 616 2.21 3.93 17.62
N ILE A 617 0.88 3.94 17.64
CA ILE A 617 0.06 2.81 17.20
C ILE A 617 0.20 2.59 15.68
N ALA A 618 0.21 3.66 14.89
CA ALA A 618 0.35 3.59 13.44
C ALA A 618 1.72 3.05 13.01
N VAL A 619 2.81 3.40 13.70
CA VAL A 619 4.14 2.87 13.38
C VAL A 619 4.23 1.34 13.54
N ALA A 620 3.58 0.79 14.57
CA ALA A 620 3.44 -0.66 14.70
C ALA A 620 2.49 -1.22 13.64
N GLY A 621 1.34 -0.55 13.46
CA GLY A 621 0.29 -0.93 12.52
C GLY A 621 0.76 -1.03 11.06
N LYS A 622 1.67 -0.15 10.61
CA LYS A 622 2.29 -0.21 9.26
C LYS A 622 2.90 -1.57 8.93
N TYR A 623 3.44 -2.26 9.93
CA TYR A 623 4.02 -3.60 9.78
C TYR A 623 3.04 -4.73 10.15
N GLY A 624 1.77 -4.40 10.40
CA GLY A 624 0.74 -5.33 10.85
C GLY A 624 0.96 -5.84 12.28
N LEU A 625 1.70 -5.10 13.10
CA LEU A 625 1.99 -5.45 14.50
C LEU A 625 1.05 -4.70 15.45
N GLU A 626 0.71 -5.35 16.55
CA GLU A 626 -0.04 -4.73 17.66
C GLU A 626 0.92 -4.21 18.73
N LEU A 627 0.46 -3.27 19.55
CA LEU A 627 1.18 -2.77 20.72
C LEU A 627 0.49 -3.19 22.02
N PRO A 628 1.24 -3.60 23.05
CA PRO A 628 0.67 -3.79 24.38
C PRO A 628 0.01 -2.50 24.88
N ALA A 629 -1.24 -2.60 25.34
CA ALA A 629 -2.02 -1.45 25.80
C ALA A 629 -1.30 -0.67 26.93
N MET A 630 -0.52 -1.37 27.75
CA MET A 630 0.28 -0.77 28.83
C MET A 630 1.39 0.17 28.32
N VAL A 631 1.99 -0.09 27.16
CA VAL A 631 3.00 0.80 26.55
C VAL A 631 2.35 2.12 26.16
N VAL A 632 1.21 2.05 25.48
CA VAL A 632 0.44 3.22 25.05
C VAL A 632 -0.11 3.97 26.26
N TYR A 633 -0.60 3.24 27.27
CA TYR A 633 -1.11 3.85 28.49
C TYR A 633 -0.05 4.61 29.27
N ARG A 634 1.22 4.20 29.29
CA ARG A 634 2.27 4.97 29.97
C ARG A 634 2.50 6.34 29.32
N ALA A 635 2.35 6.44 28.01
CA ALA A 635 2.32 7.74 27.31
C ALA A 635 1.07 8.55 27.70
N TYR A 636 -0.09 7.89 27.73
CA TYR A 636 -1.38 8.50 28.13
C TYR A 636 -1.45 8.94 29.60
N LYS A 637 -0.81 8.21 30.51
CA LYS A 637 -0.93 8.37 31.96
C LYS A 637 -0.54 9.78 32.42
N SER A 638 0.36 10.43 31.68
CA SER A 638 0.77 11.82 31.89
C SER A 638 -0.38 12.84 31.75
N LEU A 639 -1.46 12.48 31.05
CA LEU A 639 -2.61 13.36 30.77
C LEU A 639 -3.63 13.39 31.91
N VAL A 640 -4.14 12.21 32.27
CA VAL A 640 -5.30 12.06 33.19
C VAL A 640 -5.11 10.91 34.18
N GLY A 641 -4.20 9.97 33.91
CA GLY A 641 -3.81 8.91 34.86
C GLY A 641 -4.85 7.83 35.14
N ASP A 642 -5.90 7.70 34.34
CA ASP A 642 -7.01 6.76 34.55
C ASP A 642 -7.09 5.68 33.45
N TRP A 643 -6.97 4.40 33.84
CA TRP A 643 -6.96 3.25 32.93
C TRP A 643 -8.33 2.99 32.30
N GLN A 644 -9.42 3.12 33.07
CA GLN A 644 -10.77 2.84 32.55
C GLN A 644 -11.15 3.86 31.48
N ASN A 645 -10.84 5.14 31.73
CA ASN A 645 -11.06 6.20 30.75
C ASN A 645 -10.19 6.01 29.50
N PHE A 646 -8.94 5.57 29.65
CA PHE A 646 -8.09 5.23 28.50
C PHE A 646 -8.73 4.15 27.61
N ILE A 647 -9.13 3.02 28.19
CA ILE A 647 -9.75 1.92 27.43
C ILE A 647 -11.05 2.36 26.79
N GLN A 648 -11.93 3.07 27.51
CA GLN A 648 -13.17 3.62 26.94
C GLN A 648 -12.93 4.55 25.75
N ASN A 649 -11.88 5.38 25.80
CA ASN A 649 -11.54 6.28 24.69
C ASN A 649 -11.01 5.52 23.47
N ILE A 650 -10.25 4.44 23.69
CA ILE A 650 -9.73 3.60 22.59
C ILE A 650 -10.84 2.72 22.01
N GLU A 651 -11.73 2.14 22.82
CA GLU A 651 -12.89 1.36 22.34
C GLU A 651 -13.85 2.24 21.51
N ARG A 652 -13.96 3.53 21.81
CA ARG A 652 -14.75 4.52 21.06
C ARG A 652 -14.00 5.13 19.86
N ASN A 653 -12.97 4.46 19.37
CA ASN A 653 -12.18 4.91 18.23
C ASN A 653 -12.63 4.21 16.93
N SER A 654 -12.67 4.95 15.82
CA SER A 654 -13.00 4.34 14.52
C SER A 654 -11.81 3.71 13.80
N VAL A 655 -10.57 4.14 14.09
CA VAL A 655 -9.33 3.75 13.39
C VAL A 655 -8.40 2.86 14.23
N ILE A 656 -8.67 2.71 15.52
CA ILE A 656 -7.88 1.93 16.47
C ILE A 656 -8.80 0.91 17.15
N ASP A 657 -8.34 -0.33 17.22
CA ASP A 657 -9.05 -1.43 17.87
C ASP A 657 -8.24 -2.02 19.02
N ILE A 658 -8.92 -2.75 19.90
CA ILE A 658 -8.33 -3.49 21.02
C ILE A 658 -8.64 -4.98 20.84
N ASN A 659 -7.65 -5.83 21.08
CA ASN A 659 -7.85 -7.28 21.23
C ASN A 659 -7.36 -7.76 22.59
N LEU A 660 -8.05 -8.76 23.14
CA LEU A 660 -7.66 -9.46 24.37
C LEU A 660 -7.12 -10.84 23.99
N HIS A 661 -5.84 -11.07 24.23
CA HIS A 661 -5.22 -12.39 24.01
C HIS A 661 -5.56 -13.37 25.14
N GLU A 662 -5.35 -14.67 24.91
CA GLU A 662 -5.67 -15.74 25.87
C GLU A 662 -4.96 -15.56 27.21
N ASP A 663 -3.76 -14.95 27.19
CA ASP A 663 -2.93 -14.65 28.37
C ASP A 663 -3.45 -13.43 29.18
N GLY A 664 -4.55 -12.80 28.75
CA GLY A 664 -5.17 -11.65 29.42
C GLY A 664 -4.52 -10.31 29.11
N ILE A 665 -3.53 -10.28 28.20
CA ILE A 665 -2.88 -9.06 27.73
C ILE A 665 -3.76 -8.36 26.69
N MET A 666 -4.06 -7.08 26.95
CA MET A 666 -4.74 -6.22 25.99
C MET A 666 -3.73 -5.64 25.00
N MET A 667 -4.00 -5.83 23.72
CA MET A 667 -3.22 -5.32 22.61
C MET A 667 -4.03 -4.28 21.85
N ILE A 668 -3.39 -3.18 21.45
CA ILE A 668 -3.98 -2.07 20.71
C ILE A 668 -3.32 -2.02 19.35
N TYR A 669 -4.11 -1.86 18.30
CA TYR A 669 -3.60 -1.80 16.94
C TYR A 669 -4.37 -0.82 16.10
N PHE A 670 -3.69 -0.28 15.08
CA PHE A 670 -4.35 0.46 14.03
C PHE A 670 -5.18 -0.53 13.23
N ARG A 671 -6.46 -0.22 13.00
CA ARG A 671 -7.45 -1.11 12.37
C ARG A 671 -6.82 -1.90 11.22
N ARG A 672 -6.05 -1.21 10.36
CA ARG A 672 -5.39 -1.74 9.16
C ARG A 672 -3.96 -1.22 8.97
N ALA A 673 -3.10 -2.04 8.34
CA ALA A 673 -1.71 -1.67 8.05
C ALA A 673 -1.53 -0.62 6.94
N LEU A 674 -2.34 -0.70 5.87
CA LEU A 674 -2.31 0.30 4.80
C LEU A 674 -2.80 1.66 5.31
N GLU A 675 -3.87 1.70 6.11
CA GLU A 675 -4.36 2.94 6.71
C GLU A 675 -3.32 3.58 7.63
N ALA A 676 -2.65 2.76 8.45
CA ALA A 676 -1.56 3.23 9.29
C ALA A 676 -0.42 3.87 8.47
N SER A 677 -0.08 3.26 7.33
CA SER A 677 0.95 3.80 6.42
C SER A 677 0.52 5.14 5.81
N LEU A 678 -0.70 5.21 5.26
CA LEU A 678 -1.24 6.42 4.63
C LEU A 678 -1.42 7.55 5.66
N PHE A 679 -1.80 7.22 6.89
CA PHE A 679 -1.90 8.18 7.99
C PHE A 679 -0.55 8.80 8.35
N LEU A 680 0.53 8.01 8.39
CA LEU A 680 1.89 8.51 8.63
C LEU A 680 2.40 9.36 7.46
N GLU A 681 2.22 8.87 6.22
CA GLU A 681 2.63 9.58 5.00
C GLU A 681 1.99 10.95 4.88
N GLN A 682 0.70 11.07 5.18
CA GLN A 682 -0.06 12.30 5.03
C GLN A 682 0.31 13.39 6.06
N GLN A 683 0.99 13.02 7.15
CA GLN A 683 1.49 13.96 8.16
C GLN A 683 2.83 14.59 7.79
N ALA A 684 3.55 14.05 6.80
CA ALA A 684 4.85 14.53 6.38
C ALA A 684 4.79 15.21 5.00
N ALA A 685 5.43 16.36 4.84
CA ALA A 685 5.52 17.06 3.56
C ALA A 685 6.66 16.50 2.68
N SER A 686 7.66 15.87 3.31
CA SER A 686 8.81 15.27 2.65
C SER A 686 9.08 13.85 3.14
N TYR A 687 9.83 13.08 2.35
CA TYR A 687 10.27 11.74 2.74
C TYR A 687 11.14 11.76 4.00
N GLU A 688 11.94 12.80 4.19
CA GLU A 688 12.81 12.92 5.37
C GLU A 688 12.01 13.20 6.64
N GLU A 689 11.01 14.08 6.58
CA GLU A 689 10.06 14.30 7.67
C GLU A 689 9.29 13.02 8.03
N LEU A 690 8.91 12.22 7.04
CA LEU A 690 8.25 10.93 7.28
C LEU A 690 9.14 9.98 8.08
N LEU A 691 10.41 9.86 7.68
CA LEU A 691 11.36 9.01 8.40
C LEU A 691 11.58 9.52 9.82
N GLU A 692 11.68 10.83 10.03
CA GLU A 692 11.80 11.41 11.37
C GLU A 692 10.58 11.15 12.23
N LEU A 693 9.37 11.30 11.68
CA LEU A 693 8.12 11.02 12.36
C LEU A 693 8.02 9.54 12.76
N GLU A 694 8.30 8.62 11.83
CA GLU A 694 8.30 7.17 12.09
C GLU A 694 9.31 6.80 13.18
N VAL A 695 10.54 7.35 13.12
CA VAL A 695 11.58 7.08 14.10
C VAL A 695 11.24 7.69 15.46
N ASN A 696 10.80 8.95 15.52
CA ASN A 696 10.46 9.60 16.79
C ASN A 696 9.30 8.86 17.49
N SER A 697 8.33 8.36 16.73
CA SER A 697 7.23 7.55 17.25
C SER A 697 7.72 6.20 17.79
N LEU A 698 8.63 5.52 17.07
CA LEU A 698 9.30 4.31 17.59
C LEU A 698 10.06 4.59 18.90
N LEU A 699 10.81 5.70 18.98
CA LEU A 699 11.54 6.07 20.19
C LEU A 699 10.58 6.31 21.37
N LEU A 700 9.41 6.89 21.13
CA LEU A 700 8.39 7.07 22.15
C LEU A 700 7.82 5.74 22.64
N VAL A 701 7.60 4.76 21.74
CA VAL A 701 7.25 3.39 22.10
C VAL A 701 8.32 2.78 23.00
N ILE A 702 9.60 2.84 22.59
CA ILE A 702 10.71 2.25 23.36
C ILE A 702 10.82 2.88 24.76
N ARG A 703 10.70 4.22 24.87
CA ARG A 703 10.76 4.94 26.15
C ARG A 703 9.65 4.56 27.13
N ASN A 704 8.50 4.15 26.61
CA ASN A 704 7.38 3.70 27.42
C ASN A 704 7.36 2.17 27.61
N THR A 705 8.39 1.46 27.19
CA THR A 705 8.46 0.00 27.30
C THR A 705 9.09 -0.46 28.62
N ASN A 706 8.52 -1.48 29.24
CA ASN A 706 9.04 -2.17 30.41
C ASN A 706 9.82 -3.42 30.00
N PHE A 707 11.13 -3.29 29.85
CA PHE A 707 12.01 -4.41 29.49
C PHE A 707 12.18 -5.46 30.60
N TYR A 708 11.62 -5.26 31.80
CA TYR A 708 11.60 -6.27 32.86
C TYR A 708 10.52 -7.33 32.66
N ASP A 709 9.52 -7.06 31.82
CA ASP A 709 8.46 -8.02 31.51
C ASP A 709 8.96 -9.05 30.48
N MET A 710 9.34 -10.23 30.98
CA MET A 710 10.01 -11.29 30.22
C MET A 710 9.17 -12.57 30.08
N ASP A 711 7.98 -12.60 30.67
CA ASP A 711 7.18 -13.82 30.81
C ASP A 711 6.14 -13.94 29.68
N GLY A 712 6.17 -15.06 28.95
CA GLY A 712 5.18 -15.38 27.92
C GLY A 712 5.51 -14.90 26.49
N VAL A 713 4.78 -15.46 25.51
CA VAL A 713 4.90 -15.12 24.08
C VAL A 713 4.39 -13.71 23.80
N ASP A 714 3.50 -13.21 24.67
CA ASP A 714 2.88 -11.88 24.58
C ASP A 714 3.56 -10.83 25.47
N SER A 715 4.76 -11.13 26.00
CA SER A 715 5.53 -10.18 26.83
C SER A 715 5.77 -8.85 26.13
N GLU A 716 5.66 -7.76 26.90
CA GLU A 716 5.78 -6.41 26.38
C GLU A 716 7.11 -6.18 25.65
N ALA A 717 8.19 -6.64 26.26
CA ALA A 717 9.54 -6.49 25.73
C ALA A 717 9.73 -7.24 24.39
N LEU A 718 9.14 -8.43 24.24
CA LEU A 718 9.28 -9.24 23.03
C LEU A 718 8.56 -8.60 21.84
N GLN A 719 7.34 -8.08 22.06
CA GLN A 719 6.56 -7.40 21.02
C GLN A 719 7.27 -6.13 20.52
N ILE A 720 7.80 -5.33 21.43
CA ILE A 720 8.53 -4.11 21.06
C ILE A 720 9.87 -4.44 20.38
N VAL A 721 10.61 -5.45 20.84
CA VAL A 721 11.81 -5.93 20.13
C VAL A 721 11.49 -6.37 18.70
N ASN A 722 10.37 -7.06 18.48
CA ASN A 722 9.95 -7.47 17.15
C ASN A 722 9.63 -6.25 16.26
N LEU A 723 9.02 -5.20 16.80
CA LEU A 723 8.84 -3.92 16.11
C LEU A 723 10.19 -3.26 15.76
N ILE A 724 11.12 -3.17 16.72
CA ILE A 724 12.46 -2.58 16.50
C ILE A 724 13.19 -3.31 15.36
N ARG A 725 13.08 -4.64 15.28
CA ARG A 725 13.69 -5.41 14.18
C ARG A 725 13.15 -5.04 12.80
N ARG A 726 11.90 -4.58 12.68
CA ARG A 726 11.34 -4.08 11.41
C ARG A 726 12.02 -2.79 10.95
N PHE A 727 12.48 -1.97 11.89
CA PHE A 727 13.28 -0.77 11.60
C PHE A 727 14.76 -1.07 11.43
N GLY A 728 15.24 -2.22 11.92
CA GLY A 728 16.65 -2.58 11.92
C GLY A 728 17.17 -3.23 10.63
N PRO A 729 18.45 -3.67 10.63
CA PRO A 729 19.12 -4.23 9.45
C PRO A 729 18.49 -5.53 8.92
N ASN A 730 17.73 -6.24 9.75
CA ASN A 730 17.01 -7.47 9.37
C ASN A 730 15.53 -7.20 9.05
N GLY A 731 15.13 -5.93 8.94
CA GLY A 731 13.77 -5.52 8.59
C GLY A 731 13.46 -5.72 7.10
N PRO A 732 12.20 -5.48 6.69
CA PRO A 732 11.80 -5.54 5.28
C PRO A 732 12.54 -4.50 4.40
N GLU A 733 12.99 -3.40 4.99
CA GLU A 733 13.72 -2.32 4.31
C GLU A 733 15.05 -1.99 5.04
N PRO A 734 16.09 -2.85 4.94
CA PRO A 734 17.32 -2.80 5.75
C PRO A 734 18.07 -1.46 5.75
N THR A 735 17.98 -0.70 4.66
CA THR A 735 18.73 0.55 4.45
C THR A 735 17.92 1.80 4.78
N ARG A 736 16.59 1.70 4.87
CA ARG A 736 15.67 2.86 4.98
C ARG A 736 15.96 3.72 6.21
N TYR A 737 16.18 3.09 7.36
CA TYR A 737 16.40 3.78 8.64
C TYR A 737 17.86 3.81 9.08
N LYS A 738 18.81 3.44 8.21
CA LYS A 738 20.23 3.29 8.57
C LYS A 738 20.82 4.53 9.25
N LYS A 739 20.45 5.74 8.80
CA LYS A 739 20.90 7.02 9.38
C LYS A 739 20.45 7.24 10.83
N TYR A 740 19.43 6.52 11.31
CA TYR A 740 18.88 6.65 12.66
C TYR A 740 19.27 5.50 13.61
N PHE A 741 20.01 4.49 13.12
CA PHE A 741 20.36 3.30 13.92
C PHE A 741 21.07 3.64 15.23
N TYR A 742 21.99 4.61 15.24
CA TYR A 742 22.63 5.06 16.48
C TYR A 742 21.64 5.67 17.47
N LYS A 743 20.76 6.57 16.99
CA LYS A 743 19.72 7.20 17.81
C LYS A 743 18.78 6.15 18.43
N ILE A 744 18.38 5.15 17.64
CA ILE A 744 17.53 4.05 18.12
C ILE A 744 18.27 3.20 19.15
N ALA A 745 19.50 2.79 18.86
CA ALA A 745 20.30 1.97 19.77
C ALA A 745 20.62 2.67 21.10
N GLU A 746 20.84 3.98 21.09
CA GLU A 746 21.05 4.79 22.28
C GLU A 746 19.83 4.72 23.22
N VAL A 747 18.64 5.03 22.72
CA VAL A 747 17.40 5.00 23.52
C VAL A 747 17.07 3.60 24.01
N ILE A 748 17.31 2.55 23.22
CA ILE A 748 17.17 1.16 23.69
C ILE A 748 18.08 0.91 24.89
N ASN A 749 19.36 1.30 24.80
CA ASN A 749 20.33 1.07 25.86
C ASN A 749 20.02 1.87 27.13
N GLU A 750 19.50 3.09 27.00
CA GLU A 750 19.04 3.91 28.13
C GLU A 750 17.89 3.25 28.89
N VAL A 751 16.83 2.86 28.18
CA VAL A 751 15.60 2.34 28.81
C VAL A 751 15.79 0.91 29.32
N ASN A 752 16.47 0.07 28.55
CA ASN A 752 16.68 -1.34 28.90
C ASN A 752 17.54 -1.52 30.17
N SER A 753 18.41 -0.55 30.51
CA SER A 753 19.30 -0.63 31.67
C SER A 753 20.07 -1.96 31.78
N GLU A 754 20.45 -2.52 30.62
CA GLU A 754 21.10 -3.82 30.48
C GLU A 754 20.30 -5.03 31.01
N VAL A 755 18.97 -4.97 31.11
CA VAL A 755 18.13 -6.05 31.69
C VAL A 755 17.81 -7.13 30.67
N ASN A 756 17.20 -6.76 29.54
CA ASN A 756 16.77 -7.66 28.48
C ASN A 756 17.90 -7.87 27.46
N ASP A 757 18.35 -9.13 27.35
CA ASP A 757 19.49 -9.49 26.51
C ASP A 757 19.19 -9.41 25.01
N GLU A 758 17.92 -9.59 24.62
CA GLU A 758 17.51 -9.48 23.23
C GLU A 758 17.54 -8.03 22.74
N ALA A 759 17.12 -7.09 23.60
CA ALA A 759 17.26 -5.66 23.31
C ALA A 759 18.73 -5.24 23.18
N ILE A 760 19.64 -5.76 24.02
CA ILE A 760 21.09 -5.53 23.90
C ILE A 760 21.62 -6.05 22.56
N LEU A 761 21.16 -7.23 22.13
CA LEU A 761 21.56 -7.85 20.87
C LEU A 761 21.14 -6.98 19.68
N VAL A 762 19.87 -6.57 19.64
CA VAL A 762 19.33 -5.75 18.54
C VAL A 762 19.99 -4.37 18.48
N ALA A 763 20.20 -3.72 19.62
CA ALA A 763 20.89 -2.43 19.69
C ALA A 763 22.35 -2.54 19.21
N SER A 764 23.07 -3.57 19.66
CA SER A 764 24.47 -3.81 19.23
C SER A 764 24.58 -4.12 17.74
N HIS A 765 23.60 -4.83 17.18
CA HIS A 765 23.53 -5.10 15.75
C HIS A 765 23.30 -3.82 14.94
N MET A 766 22.38 -2.94 15.38
CA MET A 766 22.16 -1.63 14.75
C MET A 766 23.43 -0.76 14.76
N VAL A 767 24.14 -0.71 15.89
CA VAL A 767 25.42 0.00 16.00
C VAL A 767 26.44 -0.55 15.00
N ARG A 768 26.58 -1.87 14.89
CA ARG A 768 27.53 -2.52 13.98
C ARG A 768 27.29 -2.16 12.51
N GLU A 769 26.02 -2.14 12.10
CA GLU A 769 25.64 -1.88 10.71
C GLU A 769 25.68 -0.38 10.36
N ALA A 770 25.47 0.49 11.34
CA ALA A 770 25.58 1.94 11.18
C ALA A 770 27.04 2.43 11.15
N PHE A 771 27.99 1.62 11.63
CA PHE A 771 29.38 2.00 11.75
C PHE A 771 30.09 2.16 10.40
N CYS A 772 30.56 3.39 10.16
CA CYS A 772 31.32 3.81 8.98
C CYS A 772 32.70 4.40 9.31
N GLY A 773 33.09 4.49 10.59
CA GLY A 773 34.37 5.07 11.02
C GLY A 773 35.56 4.12 10.86
N ASP A 774 36.78 4.60 11.12
CA ASP A 774 37.97 3.74 11.23
C ASP A 774 37.99 3.07 12.61
N PRO A 775 37.91 1.72 12.69
CA PRO A 775 37.99 1.02 13.97
C PRO A 775 39.29 1.24 14.74
N ARG A 776 40.34 1.74 14.07
CA ARG A 776 41.65 2.05 14.66
C ARG A 776 41.69 3.42 15.33
N ASP A 777 40.74 4.31 15.00
CA ASP A 777 40.60 5.58 15.69
C ASP A 777 39.77 5.38 16.97
N ASN A 778 40.42 5.52 18.12
CA ASN A 778 39.77 5.37 19.42
C ASN A 778 38.63 6.36 19.64
N SER A 779 38.66 7.53 19.00
CA SER A 779 37.59 8.53 19.11
C SER A 779 36.35 8.14 18.31
N GLU A 780 36.53 7.50 17.14
CA GLU A 780 35.42 7.01 16.31
C GLU A 780 34.88 5.65 16.80
N ASN A 781 35.75 4.80 17.37
CA ASN A 781 35.42 3.43 17.80
C ASN A 781 34.70 3.34 19.16
N VAL A 782 34.51 4.46 19.87
CA VAL A 782 33.86 4.49 21.21
C VAL A 782 32.50 3.79 21.22
N ILE A 783 31.71 3.98 20.17
CA ILE A 783 30.34 3.44 20.08
C ILE A 783 30.35 1.90 19.97
N LEU A 784 31.25 1.33 19.16
CA LEU A 784 31.45 -0.11 19.05
C LEU A 784 32.00 -0.71 20.35
N LEU A 785 32.95 -0.04 21.00
CA LEU A 785 33.50 -0.49 22.30
C LEU A 785 32.42 -0.54 23.38
N ASN A 786 31.50 0.43 23.39
CA ASN A 786 30.36 0.44 24.30
C ASN A 786 29.40 -0.73 24.02
N ALA A 787 29.07 -0.98 22.76
CA ALA A 787 28.25 -2.14 22.36
C ALA A 787 28.88 -3.48 22.79
N ARG A 788 30.19 -3.66 22.56
CA ARG A 788 30.96 -4.84 23.00
C ARG A 788 30.91 -5.03 24.52
N THR A 789 31.05 -3.94 25.28
CA THR A 789 31.00 -3.99 26.75
C THR A 789 29.65 -4.50 27.25
N ARG A 790 28.54 -4.01 26.66
CA ARG A 790 27.19 -4.47 27.00
C ARG A 790 26.96 -5.92 26.61
N LEU A 791 27.42 -6.35 25.43
CA LEU A 791 27.34 -7.76 25.00
C LEU A 791 28.12 -8.68 25.95
N ARG A 792 29.34 -8.31 26.35
CA ARG A 792 30.14 -9.10 27.33
C ARG A 792 29.42 -9.23 28.66
N LYS A 793 28.83 -8.15 29.19
CA LYS A 793 28.01 -8.21 30.41
C LYS A 793 26.83 -9.16 30.25
N ALA A 794 26.08 -9.07 29.14
CA ALA A 794 24.95 -9.96 28.86
C ALA A 794 25.39 -11.43 28.79
N ILE A 795 26.49 -11.72 28.10
CA ILE A 795 27.10 -13.07 28.02
C ILE A 795 27.46 -13.58 29.43
N ASN A 796 28.09 -12.74 30.25
CA ASN A 796 28.54 -13.11 31.59
C ASN A 796 27.38 -13.44 32.55
N LYS A 797 26.18 -12.87 32.36
CA LYS A 797 24.99 -13.22 33.16
C LYS A 797 24.59 -14.69 33.06
N TYR A 798 24.88 -15.34 31.93
CA TYR A 798 24.55 -16.76 31.74
C TYR A 798 25.50 -17.70 32.50
N GLY A 799 26.64 -17.21 32.99
CA GLY A 799 27.63 -18.01 33.72
C GLY A 799 28.01 -19.30 32.98
N ASN A 800 27.93 -20.43 33.68
CA ASN A 800 28.24 -21.78 33.14
C ASN A 800 27.05 -22.44 32.40
N LYS A 801 25.94 -21.74 32.14
CA LYS A 801 24.80 -22.33 31.41
C LYS A 801 25.14 -22.47 29.93
N THR A 802 25.73 -23.61 29.57
CA THR A 802 26.26 -23.88 28.23
C THR A 802 25.20 -24.07 27.14
N LYS A 803 23.92 -24.32 27.43
CA LYS A 803 22.95 -24.75 26.39
C LYS A 803 21.88 -23.72 25.98
N SER A 804 22.01 -22.44 26.32
CA SER A 804 21.03 -21.41 25.92
C SER A 804 21.19 -20.97 24.46
N GLN A 805 20.13 -21.03 23.65
CA GLN A 805 20.12 -20.47 22.29
C GLN A 805 20.38 -18.96 22.29
N GLN A 806 19.94 -18.24 23.33
CA GLN A 806 20.17 -16.80 23.45
C GLN A 806 21.66 -16.48 23.64
N LEU A 807 22.37 -17.31 24.43
CA LEU A 807 23.81 -17.17 24.62
C LEU A 807 24.57 -17.34 23.29
N VAL A 808 24.15 -18.30 22.46
CA VAL A 808 24.73 -18.49 21.12
C VAL A 808 24.56 -17.23 20.27
N ARG A 809 23.35 -16.64 20.26
CA ARG A 809 23.05 -15.44 19.46
C ARG A 809 23.88 -14.23 19.93
N LEU A 810 24.05 -14.06 21.24
CA LEU A 810 24.92 -13.01 21.81
C LEU A 810 26.39 -13.21 21.43
N LYS A 811 26.90 -14.45 21.51
CA LYS A 811 28.28 -14.79 21.12
C LYS A 811 28.53 -14.55 19.63
N VAL A 812 27.55 -14.87 18.77
CA VAL A 812 27.65 -14.59 17.33
C VAL A 812 27.68 -13.07 17.07
N GLU A 813 26.83 -12.30 17.77
CA GLU A 813 26.79 -10.84 17.58
C GLU A 813 28.08 -10.16 18.07
N ILE A 814 28.64 -10.54 19.23
CA ILE A 814 29.92 -9.99 19.69
C ILE A 814 31.06 -10.33 18.73
N SER A 815 31.11 -11.56 18.21
CA SER A 815 32.10 -11.96 17.20
C SER A 815 31.99 -11.12 15.92
N ALA A 816 30.78 -10.87 15.43
CA ALA A 816 30.57 -10.01 14.27
C ALA A 816 30.96 -8.54 14.57
N ASN A 817 30.73 -8.07 15.80
CA ASN A 817 31.17 -6.75 16.25
C ASN A 817 32.69 -6.64 16.32
N LEU A 818 33.39 -7.66 16.84
CA LEU A 818 34.86 -7.73 16.90
C LEU A 818 35.48 -7.75 15.51
N LEU A 819 34.87 -8.48 14.57
CA LEU A 819 35.32 -8.57 13.18
C LEU A 819 35.39 -7.19 12.48
N LYS A 820 34.57 -6.22 12.87
CA LYS A 820 34.66 -4.85 12.33
C LYS A 820 36.00 -4.17 12.61
N SER A 821 36.73 -4.58 13.66
CA SER A 821 38.06 -4.04 13.97
C SER A 821 39.20 -4.72 13.20
N ILE A 822 38.91 -5.74 12.39
CA ILE A 822 39.92 -6.44 11.59
C ILE A 822 39.82 -5.90 10.14
N PRO A 823 40.91 -5.36 9.57
CA PRO A 823 40.91 -4.79 8.23
C PRO A 823 40.70 -5.87 7.16
N ASN A 824 40.24 -5.45 5.98
CA ASN A 824 40.08 -6.36 4.83
C ASN A 824 41.39 -6.57 4.05
N GLU A 825 42.34 -5.64 4.16
CA GLU A 825 43.59 -5.61 3.39
C GLU A 825 44.76 -5.24 4.30
N GLY A 826 45.98 -5.68 3.92
CA GLY A 826 47.21 -5.39 4.65
C GLY A 826 47.72 -6.59 5.44
N CYS A 827 48.40 -6.32 6.56
CA CYS A 827 48.99 -7.34 7.44
C CYS A 827 48.36 -7.24 8.83
N ILE A 828 47.99 -8.39 9.41
CA ILE A 828 47.43 -8.42 10.76
C ILE A 828 48.44 -7.97 11.83
N THR A 829 48.02 -7.08 12.72
CA THR A 829 48.79 -6.60 13.88
C THR A 829 48.63 -7.53 15.10
N GLU A 830 49.48 -7.38 16.13
CA GLU A 830 49.35 -8.17 17.37
C GLU A 830 48.02 -7.93 18.08
N ILE A 831 47.55 -6.69 18.14
CA ILE A 831 46.26 -6.31 18.75
C ILE A 831 45.09 -6.93 17.99
N GLU A 832 45.11 -6.90 16.65
CA GLU A 832 44.08 -7.54 15.83
C GLU A 832 44.10 -9.07 15.97
N ARG A 833 45.28 -9.66 16.18
CA ARG A 833 45.41 -11.09 16.46
C ARG A 833 44.81 -11.46 17.82
N GLU A 834 44.96 -10.62 18.84
CA GLU A 834 44.27 -10.80 20.14
C GLU A 834 42.73 -10.72 19.98
N ILE A 835 42.23 -9.75 19.20
CA ILE A 835 40.81 -9.63 18.87
C ILE A 835 40.31 -10.88 18.14
N PHE A 836 41.09 -11.39 17.18
CA PHE A 836 40.77 -12.62 16.47
C PHE A 836 40.74 -13.84 17.39
N ASN A 837 41.67 -13.95 18.35
CA ASN A 837 41.68 -15.03 19.33
C ASN A 837 40.44 -14.99 20.26
N GLU A 838 40.03 -13.80 20.71
CA GLU A 838 38.78 -13.64 21.48
C GLU A 838 37.56 -14.07 20.66
N LEU A 839 37.50 -13.64 19.40
CA LEU A 839 36.47 -14.04 18.46
C LEU A 839 36.45 -15.56 18.27
N GLU A 840 37.61 -16.19 18.05
CA GLU A 840 37.76 -17.64 17.88
C GLU A 840 37.21 -18.36 19.12
N MET A 841 37.58 -17.96 20.33
CA MET A 841 37.11 -18.56 21.59
C MET A 841 35.57 -18.53 21.73
N HIS A 842 34.93 -17.40 21.44
CA HIS A 842 33.46 -17.32 21.48
C HIS A 842 32.80 -18.25 20.47
N LEU A 843 33.38 -18.29 19.29
CA LEU A 843 32.92 -19.07 18.17
C LEU A 843 33.12 -20.58 18.42
N GLU A 844 34.24 -21.03 18.99
CA GLU A 844 34.45 -22.42 19.43
C GLU A 844 33.34 -22.86 20.40
N SER A 845 33.06 -22.00 21.39
CA SER A 845 32.00 -22.27 22.35
C SER A 845 30.62 -22.34 21.70
N VAL A 846 30.36 -21.66 20.58
CA VAL A 846 29.12 -21.80 19.81
C VAL A 846 29.06 -23.16 19.10
N MET A 847 30.18 -23.63 18.53
CA MET A 847 30.26 -24.93 17.84
C MET A 847 29.95 -26.11 18.75
N GLU A 848 30.31 -26.02 20.04
CA GLU A 848 29.98 -27.04 21.05
C GLU A 848 28.48 -27.14 21.36
N ILE A 849 27.73 -26.05 21.13
CA ILE A 849 26.32 -25.94 21.53
C ILE A 849 25.41 -26.27 20.34
N ASN A 850 25.49 -25.45 19.28
CA ASN A 850 24.70 -25.62 18.07
C ASN A 850 25.20 -24.67 16.96
N ILE A 851 25.39 -25.20 15.75
CA ILE A 851 25.81 -24.44 14.58
C ILE A 851 24.57 -24.01 13.79
N THR A 852 24.47 -22.71 13.50
CA THR A 852 23.39 -22.10 12.72
C THR A 852 23.94 -21.44 11.46
N ARG A 853 23.08 -21.15 10.48
CA ARG A 853 23.46 -20.39 9.28
C ARG A 853 24.17 -19.08 9.60
N PHE A 854 23.67 -18.35 10.60
CA PHE A 854 24.25 -17.07 11.03
C PHE A 854 25.61 -17.25 11.70
N SER A 855 25.77 -18.24 12.58
CA SER A 855 27.07 -18.49 13.22
C SER A 855 28.12 -18.89 12.19
N VAL A 856 27.79 -19.81 11.25
CA VAL A 856 28.71 -20.21 10.15
C VAL A 856 29.09 -19.01 9.28
N GLY A 857 28.12 -18.16 8.96
CA GLY A 857 28.37 -16.95 8.18
C GLY A 857 29.45 -16.06 8.79
N VAL A 858 29.28 -15.71 10.07
CA VAL A 858 30.23 -14.87 10.82
C VAL A 858 31.59 -15.56 10.99
N PHE A 859 31.59 -16.87 11.25
CA PHE A 859 32.80 -17.68 11.34
C PHE A 859 33.63 -17.64 10.05
N LEU A 860 33.00 -17.95 8.92
CA LEU A 860 33.68 -17.99 7.64
C LEU A 860 34.13 -16.58 7.22
N ASP A 861 33.33 -15.54 7.49
CA ASP A 861 33.74 -14.16 7.23
C ASP A 861 35.00 -13.77 8.02
N ALA A 862 35.06 -14.13 9.30
CA ALA A 862 36.21 -13.85 10.14
C ALA A 862 37.46 -14.62 9.68
N LEU A 863 37.32 -15.92 9.44
CA LEU A 863 38.44 -16.78 9.05
C LEU A 863 38.97 -16.45 7.66
N LEU A 864 38.10 -16.21 6.67
CA LEU A 864 38.51 -15.81 5.31
C LEU A 864 39.24 -14.47 5.34
N ARG A 865 38.70 -13.49 6.07
CA ARG A 865 39.33 -12.16 6.19
C ARG A 865 40.73 -12.25 6.78
N VAL A 866 40.88 -12.95 7.91
CA VAL A 866 42.18 -13.08 8.58
C VAL A 866 43.14 -13.94 7.76
N TYR A 867 42.65 -14.96 7.05
CA TYR A 867 43.49 -15.78 6.18
C TYR A 867 44.20 -14.95 5.11
N ASP A 868 43.53 -13.98 4.50
CA ASP A 868 44.11 -13.18 3.42
C ASP A 868 45.20 -12.21 3.93
N ILE A 869 45.08 -11.69 5.16
CA ILE A 869 46.01 -10.71 5.75
C ILE A 869 47.06 -11.31 6.71
N GLU A 870 47.02 -12.61 6.99
CA GLU A 870 48.00 -13.28 7.86
C GLU A 870 49.28 -13.61 7.08
N ASN A 871 50.45 -13.27 7.61
CA ASN A 871 51.73 -13.55 6.93
C ASN A 871 52.41 -14.82 7.43
N ASN A 872 52.04 -15.29 8.63
CA ASN A 872 52.61 -16.49 9.19
C ASN A 872 51.95 -17.73 8.58
N ASN A 873 52.68 -18.45 7.74
CA ASN A 873 52.19 -19.66 7.07
C ASN A 873 51.66 -20.72 8.05
N ARG A 874 52.25 -20.86 9.24
CA ARG A 874 51.79 -21.81 10.27
C ARG A 874 50.40 -21.44 10.79
N ILE A 875 50.16 -20.15 11.01
CA ILE A 875 48.85 -19.65 11.44
C ILE A 875 47.84 -19.74 10.29
N LYS A 876 48.23 -19.38 9.06
CA LYS A 876 47.42 -19.60 7.85
C LYS A 876 46.97 -21.05 7.71
N ALA A 877 47.87 -22.01 7.94
CA ALA A 877 47.55 -23.44 7.90
C ALA A 877 46.54 -23.83 8.99
N LYS A 878 46.69 -23.30 10.22
CA LYS A 878 45.72 -23.51 11.32
C LYS A 878 44.34 -22.94 10.95
N ILE A 879 44.28 -21.71 10.43
CA ILE A 879 43.03 -21.04 10.01
C ILE A 879 42.34 -21.82 8.89
N LEU A 880 43.08 -22.23 7.85
CA LEU A 880 42.50 -23.04 6.77
C LEU A 880 42.00 -24.39 7.28
N SER A 881 42.73 -25.01 8.22
CA SER A 881 42.26 -26.26 8.84
C SER A 881 40.91 -26.06 9.54
N ARG A 882 40.76 -24.96 10.26
CA ARG A 882 39.51 -24.60 10.93
C ARG A 882 38.38 -24.29 9.95
N MET A 883 38.65 -23.54 8.88
CA MET A 883 37.66 -23.27 7.82
C MET A 883 37.13 -24.56 7.22
N LEU A 884 38.02 -25.50 6.91
CA LEU A 884 37.63 -26.78 6.32
C LEU A 884 36.85 -27.68 7.31
N GLN A 885 37.16 -27.62 8.61
CA GLN A 885 36.34 -28.31 9.63
C GLN A 885 34.89 -27.79 9.66
N ILE A 886 34.70 -26.49 9.43
CA ILE A 886 33.36 -25.88 9.32
C ILE A 886 32.68 -26.34 8.01
N VAL A 887 33.41 -26.35 6.89
CA VAL A 887 32.93 -26.89 5.60
C VAL A 887 32.42 -28.32 5.77
N ASP A 888 33.22 -29.19 6.39
CA ASP A 888 32.84 -30.60 6.62
C ASP A 888 31.56 -30.70 7.46
N THR A 889 31.41 -29.82 8.45
CA THR A 889 30.23 -29.78 9.32
C THR A 889 28.97 -29.30 8.60
N VAL A 890 29.11 -28.32 7.72
CA VAL A 890 27.99 -27.82 6.90
C VAL A 890 27.61 -28.83 5.82
N ASN A 891 28.58 -29.48 5.18
CA ASN A 891 28.36 -30.48 4.13
C ASN A 891 27.65 -31.75 4.63
N ASP A 892 27.76 -32.07 5.91
CA ASP A 892 26.99 -33.17 6.51
C ASP A 892 25.51 -32.80 6.73
N SER A 893 25.16 -31.50 6.64
CA SER A 893 23.79 -30.99 6.81
C SER A 893 23.07 -30.79 5.47
N GLN A 894 21.72 -30.77 5.46
CA GLN A 894 20.95 -30.52 4.24
C GLN A 894 21.22 -29.12 3.66
N PHE A 895 21.40 -29.03 2.34
CA PHE A 895 21.68 -27.78 1.61
C PHE A 895 20.66 -26.66 1.91
N THR A 896 19.39 -27.03 2.06
CA THR A 896 18.27 -26.12 2.37
C THR A 896 18.47 -25.30 3.64
N ILE A 897 19.32 -25.75 4.57
CA ILE A 897 19.52 -25.13 5.89
C ILE A 897 20.44 -23.89 5.80
N PHE A 898 21.41 -23.86 4.88
CA PHE A 898 22.49 -22.84 4.86
C PHE A 898 22.44 -21.87 3.66
N GLY A 899 21.88 -22.29 2.52
CA GLY A 899 21.66 -21.46 1.33
C GLY A 899 22.93 -20.96 0.60
N ASP A 900 22.71 -20.28 -0.53
CA ASP A 900 23.75 -20.01 -1.54
C ASP A 900 24.93 -19.16 -1.05
N ASN A 901 24.70 -18.16 -0.19
CA ASN A 901 25.77 -17.30 0.34
C ASN A 901 26.82 -18.12 1.10
N ILE A 902 26.39 -19.03 1.98
CA ILE A 902 27.30 -19.89 2.72
C ILE A 902 28.01 -20.86 1.76
N HIS A 903 27.29 -21.38 0.77
CA HIS A 903 27.88 -22.27 -0.23
C HIS A 903 28.98 -21.58 -1.05
N ASN A 904 28.79 -20.33 -1.47
CA ASN A 904 29.82 -19.53 -2.14
C ASN A 904 31.07 -19.35 -1.28
N LYS A 905 30.90 -19.09 0.03
CA LYS A 905 32.04 -19.02 0.96
C LYS A 905 32.76 -20.36 1.09
N ILE A 906 32.02 -21.47 1.11
CA ILE A 906 32.59 -22.84 1.11
C ILE A 906 33.42 -23.06 -0.15
N LEU A 907 32.94 -22.68 -1.33
CA LEU A 907 33.69 -22.77 -2.58
C LEU A 907 34.99 -21.95 -2.52
N THR A 908 34.97 -20.75 -1.94
CA THR A 908 36.19 -19.96 -1.71
C THR A 908 37.18 -20.71 -0.81
N VAL A 909 36.73 -21.27 0.32
CA VAL A 909 37.59 -22.07 1.21
C VAL A 909 38.19 -23.28 0.47
N LEU A 910 37.39 -23.98 -0.33
CA LEU A 910 37.86 -25.10 -1.14
C LEU A 910 38.88 -24.67 -2.21
N SER A 911 38.68 -23.50 -2.83
CA SER A 911 39.66 -22.93 -3.75
C SER A 911 41.01 -22.65 -3.06
N TYR A 912 40.99 -22.16 -1.81
CA TYR A 912 42.20 -21.95 -1.02
C TYR A 912 42.89 -23.28 -0.70
N ALA A 913 42.14 -24.35 -0.47
CA ALA A 913 42.69 -25.69 -0.32
C ALA A 913 43.29 -26.25 -1.63
N GLN A 914 42.75 -25.85 -2.80
CA GLN A 914 43.17 -26.32 -4.13
C GLN A 914 44.41 -25.62 -4.71
N LYS A 915 44.82 -24.44 -4.20
CA LYS A 915 46.05 -23.70 -4.61
C LYS A 915 47.37 -24.41 -4.20
N TYR A 916 47.35 -25.74 -4.24
CA TYR A 916 48.36 -26.69 -3.79
C TYR A 916 49.72 -26.58 -4.51
N SER A 917 49.77 -26.02 -5.72
CA SER A 917 50.98 -26.03 -6.56
C SER A 917 52.13 -25.15 -6.05
N GLU A 918 51.87 -24.20 -5.16
CA GLU A 918 52.91 -23.23 -4.74
C GLU A 918 53.79 -23.74 -3.59
N ILE A 919 53.53 -24.94 -3.04
CA ILE A 919 54.07 -25.36 -1.73
C ILE A 919 54.34 -26.88 -1.62
N GLU A 920 55.30 -27.43 -2.38
CA GLU A 920 55.70 -28.86 -2.24
C GLU A 920 56.69 -29.10 -1.08
N GLU A 921 57.61 -28.16 -0.83
CA GLU A 921 58.62 -28.28 0.24
C GLU A 921 58.01 -28.15 1.65
N GLU A 922 57.01 -27.29 1.84
CA GLU A 922 56.35 -27.10 3.14
C GLU A 922 55.44 -28.29 3.48
N ASN A 923 54.85 -28.95 2.49
CA ASN A 923 54.07 -30.17 2.73
C ASN A 923 54.96 -31.32 3.20
N LYS A 924 56.18 -31.47 2.68
CA LYS A 924 57.16 -32.42 3.23
C LYS A 924 57.49 -32.12 4.69
N LYS A 925 57.72 -30.86 5.04
CA LYS A 925 57.95 -30.44 6.43
C LYS A 925 56.75 -30.73 7.34
N LEU A 926 55.53 -30.44 6.90
CA LEU A 926 54.30 -30.70 7.66
C LEU A 926 54.03 -32.19 7.86
N LEU A 927 54.39 -33.03 6.89
CA LEU A 927 54.33 -34.49 6.99
C LEU A 927 55.38 -35.04 7.97
N GLU A 928 56.61 -34.49 7.96
CA GLU A 928 57.67 -34.81 8.92
C GLU A 928 57.27 -34.44 10.37
N GLU A 929 56.44 -33.40 10.54
CA GLU A 929 55.91 -32.95 11.84
C GLU A 929 54.61 -33.66 12.28
N GLY A 930 54.07 -34.58 11.48
CA GLY A 930 52.85 -35.35 11.82
C GLY A 930 51.52 -34.59 11.68
N SER A 931 51.49 -33.52 10.87
CA SER A 931 50.27 -32.77 10.55
C SER A 931 49.48 -33.42 9.40
N ASP A 932 48.16 -33.59 9.57
CA ASP A 932 47.31 -34.18 8.53
C ASP A 932 46.82 -33.18 7.48
N VAL A 933 47.05 -31.88 7.68
CA VAL A 933 46.64 -30.82 6.75
C VAL A 933 47.26 -31.01 5.36
N GLY A 934 48.52 -31.45 5.30
CA GLY A 934 49.20 -31.75 4.04
C GLY A 934 48.56 -32.92 3.29
N ILE A 935 48.22 -34.00 4.01
CA ILE A 935 47.55 -35.20 3.48
C ILE A 935 46.15 -34.82 2.97
N TYR A 936 45.38 -34.10 3.77
CA TYR A 936 44.04 -33.66 3.41
C TYR A 936 44.06 -32.81 2.14
N ARG A 937 44.99 -31.85 2.02
CA ARG A 937 45.12 -31.01 0.83
C ARG A 937 45.51 -31.82 -0.42
N GLN A 938 46.40 -32.81 -0.29
CA GLN A 938 46.73 -33.74 -1.38
C GLN A 938 45.49 -34.48 -1.87
N VAL A 939 44.70 -35.01 -0.94
CA VAL A 939 43.44 -35.70 -1.25
C VAL A 939 42.47 -34.75 -1.96
N MET A 940 42.25 -33.54 -1.45
CA MET A 940 41.36 -32.57 -2.08
C MET A 940 41.83 -32.14 -3.48
N LYS A 941 43.14 -32.04 -3.72
CA LYS A 941 43.69 -31.78 -5.06
C LYS A 941 43.33 -32.89 -6.05
N ILE A 942 43.40 -34.16 -5.61
CA ILE A 942 43.02 -35.30 -6.43
C ILE A 942 41.52 -35.30 -6.69
N LEU A 943 40.69 -35.04 -5.68
CA LEU A 943 39.24 -34.97 -5.84
C LEU A 943 38.80 -33.82 -6.76
N LYS A 944 39.61 -32.75 -6.84
CA LYS A 944 39.33 -31.52 -7.59
C LYS A 944 38.02 -30.85 -7.11
N ASP A 945 37.03 -30.80 -7.98
CA ASP A 945 35.69 -30.24 -7.80
C ASP A 945 34.72 -31.23 -7.14
N TYR A 946 35.11 -32.50 -7.00
CA TYR A 946 34.25 -33.50 -6.37
C TYR A 946 34.11 -33.26 -4.86
N SER A 947 32.85 -33.21 -4.41
CA SER A 947 32.50 -33.15 -2.99
C SER A 947 31.78 -34.45 -2.59
N PRO A 948 32.12 -35.08 -1.45
CA PRO A 948 31.59 -36.39 -1.02
C PRO A 948 30.13 -36.33 -0.51
N ILE A 949 29.31 -35.51 -1.16
CA ILE A 949 27.86 -35.33 -0.97
C ILE A 949 27.08 -35.64 -2.25
N THR A 950 27.75 -35.75 -3.40
CA THR A 950 27.13 -36.11 -4.69
C THR A 950 27.51 -37.53 -5.09
N THR A 951 26.61 -38.18 -5.84
CA THR A 951 26.87 -39.52 -6.40
C THR A 951 27.97 -39.39 -7.46
N PRO A 952 29.09 -40.14 -7.37
CA PRO A 952 30.22 -39.94 -8.25
C PRO A 952 29.98 -40.50 -9.66
N ASN A 953 30.40 -39.76 -10.68
CA ASN A 953 30.55 -40.28 -12.04
C ASN A 953 31.81 -41.18 -12.18
N GLU A 954 32.01 -41.81 -13.33
CA GLU A 954 33.12 -42.75 -13.52
C GLU A 954 34.50 -42.10 -13.35
N ASP A 955 34.70 -40.88 -13.84
CA ASP A 955 35.96 -40.15 -13.65
C ASP A 955 36.19 -39.78 -12.18
N GLU A 956 35.13 -39.46 -11.44
CA GLU A 956 35.17 -39.17 -10.01
C GLU A 956 35.48 -40.41 -9.18
N LYS A 957 34.93 -41.58 -9.52
CA LYS A 957 35.28 -42.85 -8.87
C LYS A 957 36.77 -43.16 -8.97
N ILE A 958 37.38 -42.91 -10.12
CA ILE A 958 38.83 -43.06 -10.31
C ILE A 958 39.60 -42.10 -9.39
N ARG A 959 39.15 -40.84 -9.27
CA ARG A 959 39.75 -39.84 -8.36
C ARG A 959 39.59 -40.25 -6.89
N ILE A 960 38.43 -40.80 -6.50
CA ILE A 960 38.16 -41.30 -5.14
C ILE A 960 39.12 -42.44 -4.79
N LEU A 961 39.33 -43.40 -5.70
CA LEU A 961 40.27 -44.50 -5.47
C LEU A 961 41.71 -43.99 -5.30
N ALA A 962 42.13 -43.02 -6.12
CA ALA A 962 43.44 -42.38 -5.98
C ALA A 962 43.58 -41.62 -4.65
N ALA A 963 42.52 -40.94 -4.20
CA ALA A 963 42.47 -40.26 -2.91
C ALA A 963 42.55 -41.22 -1.72
N ILE A 964 41.80 -42.34 -1.76
CA ILE A 964 41.84 -43.40 -0.76
C ILE A 964 43.26 -43.96 -0.64
N LYS A 965 43.93 -44.20 -1.77
CA LYS A 965 45.31 -44.70 -1.78
C LYS A 965 46.28 -43.78 -1.01
N ILE A 966 46.17 -42.45 -1.17
CA ILE A 966 47.00 -41.50 -0.40
C ILE A 966 46.72 -41.59 1.10
N LEU A 967 45.45 -41.71 1.49
CA LEU A 967 45.05 -41.83 2.89
C LEU A 967 45.58 -43.13 3.52
N GLU A 968 45.56 -44.23 2.75
CA GLU A 968 46.10 -45.53 3.16
C GLU A 968 47.63 -45.52 3.28
N GLU A 969 48.35 -44.92 2.31
CA GLU A 969 49.81 -44.77 2.35
C GLU A 969 50.29 -43.99 3.59
N ASN A 970 49.49 -43.02 4.04
CA ASN A 970 49.79 -42.18 5.21
C ASN A 970 48.98 -42.56 6.46
N PHE A 971 48.46 -43.79 6.54
CA PHE A 971 47.48 -44.20 7.55
C PHE A 971 47.97 -44.01 9.00
N GLN A 972 49.28 -44.11 9.26
CA GLN A 972 49.86 -43.92 10.59
C GLN A 972 49.58 -42.53 11.19
N ILE A 973 49.49 -41.50 10.34
CA ILE A 973 49.13 -40.14 10.72
C ILE A 973 47.60 -40.00 10.71
N VAL A 974 46.94 -40.48 9.66
CA VAL A 974 45.48 -40.37 9.46
C VAL A 974 44.70 -40.98 10.63
N ARG A 975 45.10 -42.14 11.15
CA ARG A 975 44.38 -42.83 12.24
C ARG A 975 44.26 -42.03 13.54
N ASN A 976 45.21 -41.13 13.78
CA ASN A 976 45.24 -40.30 14.98
C ASN A 976 44.60 -38.92 14.76
N LYS A 977 44.20 -38.62 13.53
CA LYS A 977 43.72 -37.29 13.12
C LYS A 977 42.27 -37.38 12.64
N PRO A 978 41.29 -36.97 13.47
CA PRO A 978 39.87 -37.20 13.21
C PRO A 978 39.42 -36.72 11.84
N ARG A 979 39.94 -35.60 11.34
CA ARG A 979 39.50 -34.99 10.09
C ARG A 979 39.82 -35.83 8.87
N SER A 980 41.10 -36.20 8.70
CA SER A 980 41.51 -37.07 7.60
C SER A 980 40.91 -38.47 7.73
N LEU A 981 40.73 -38.97 8.96
CA LEU A 981 40.05 -40.23 9.23
C LEU A 981 38.56 -40.19 8.82
N TYR A 982 37.87 -39.08 9.08
CA TYR A 982 36.46 -38.90 8.71
C TYR A 982 36.27 -38.84 7.19
N LEU A 983 37.12 -38.08 6.50
CA LEU A 983 37.11 -38.06 5.04
C LEU A 983 37.38 -39.47 4.48
N TYR A 984 38.32 -40.20 5.08
CA TYR A 984 38.59 -41.58 4.69
C TYR A 984 37.38 -42.50 4.83
N ILE A 985 36.66 -42.44 5.96
CA ILE A 985 35.42 -43.20 6.19
C ILE A 985 34.38 -42.87 5.11
N ARG A 986 34.20 -41.59 4.76
CA ARG A 986 33.23 -41.16 3.74
C ARG A 986 33.59 -41.65 2.34
N LEU A 987 34.84 -41.51 1.94
CA LEU A 987 35.31 -41.95 0.63
C LEU A 987 35.21 -43.47 0.49
N LEU A 988 35.55 -44.23 1.54
CA LEU A 988 35.36 -45.68 1.57
C LEU A 988 33.89 -46.08 1.48
N TRP A 989 33.00 -45.38 2.19
CA TRP A 989 31.57 -45.66 2.08
C TRP A 989 31.07 -45.49 0.65
N ILE A 990 31.45 -44.38 0.00
CA ILE A 990 31.07 -44.09 -1.39
C ILE A 990 31.67 -45.13 -2.34
N GLU A 991 32.91 -45.54 -2.12
CA GLU A 991 33.55 -46.58 -2.93
C GLU A 991 32.85 -47.94 -2.77
N PHE A 992 32.44 -48.30 -1.55
CA PHE A 992 31.78 -49.57 -1.29
C PHE A 992 30.31 -49.62 -1.69
N THR A 993 29.58 -48.52 -1.56
CA THR A 993 28.12 -48.47 -1.78
C THR A 993 27.71 -47.77 -3.07
N GLY A 994 28.61 -46.99 -3.67
CA GLY A 994 28.33 -46.15 -4.82
C GLY A 994 27.59 -44.85 -4.51
N PHE A 995 27.14 -44.64 -3.27
CA PHE A 995 26.30 -43.51 -2.88
C PHE A 995 26.89 -42.73 -1.70
N PRO A 996 26.61 -41.41 -1.61
CA PRO A 996 27.05 -40.61 -0.48
C PRO A 996 26.28 -40.99 0.81
N PRO A 997 26.89 -40.72 1.98
CA PRO A 997 26.23 -40.90 3.29
C PRO A 997 24.84 -40.25 3.32
N PHE A 998 23.88 -40.91 3.99
CA PHE A 998 22.51 -40.41 4.19
C PHE A 998 21.69 -40.11 2.90
N THR A 999 22.07 -40.65 1.75
CA THR A 999 21.12 -40.80 0.62
C THR A 999 19.97 -41.69 1.07
N GLU A 1000 18.72 -41.33 0.76
CA GLU A 1000 17.55 -42.09 1.22
C GLU A 1000 17.51 -43.49 0.63
N LYS A 1001 17.14 -44.48 1.44
CA LYS A 1001 16.84 -45.87 1.06
C LYS A 1001 17.94 -46.56 0.23
N GLN A 1002 19.20 -46.37 0.61
CA GLN A 1002 20.33 -47.09 0.00
C GLN A 1002 20.27 -48.58 0.33
N PHE A 1003 20.44 -49.45 -0.67
CA PHE A 1003 20.56 -50.89 -0.48
C PHE A 1003 22.02 -51.21 -0.16
N ILE A 1004 22.31 -51.57 1.09
CA ILE A 1004 23.69 -51.75 1.57
C ILE A 1004 24.08 -53.22 1.46
N ALA A 1005 24.88 -53.53 0.42
CA ALA A 1005 25.40 -54.87 0.13
C ALA A 1005 26.91 -54.91 0.37
N LEU A 1006 27.33 -55.24 1.60
CA LEU A 1006 28.74 -55.30 2.00
C LEU A 1006 29.08 -56.68 2.56
N ASP A 1007 30.23 -57.22 2.14
CA ASP A 1007 30.80 -58.42 2.74
C ASP A 1007 31.34 -58.17 4.16
N ASN A 1008 31.63 -59.25 4.88
CA ASN A 1008 32.14 -59.19 6.25
C ASN A 1008 33.49 -58.45 6.39
N GLU A 1009 34.32 -58.45 5.35
CA GLU A 1009 35.63 -57.80 5.39
C GLU A 1009 35.49 -56.27 5.28
N ARG A 1010 34.65 -55.80 4.35
CA ARG A 1010 34.32 -54.38 4.16
C ARG A 1010 33.60 -53.81 5.37
N TRP A 1011 32.65 -54.54 5.95
CA TRP A 1011 31.99 -54.17 7.20
C TRP A 1011 32.99 -53.98 8.34
N ARG A 1012 33.91 -54.93 8.53
CA ARG A 1012 34.94 -54.87 9.57
C ARG A 1012 35.92 -53.72 9.35
N LYS A 1013 36.28 -53.42 8.08
CA LYS A 1013 37.15 -52.28 7.75
C LYS A 1013 36.48 -50.96 8.14
N LEU A 1014 35.22 -50.74 7.78
CA LEU A 1014 34.48 -49.54 8.16
C LEU A 1014 34.28 -49.43 9.67
N SER A 1015 33.87 -50.51 10.34
CA SER A 1015 33.64 -50.49 11.79
C SER A 1015 34.89 -50.12 12.57
N ASN A 1016 36.04 -50.70 12.20
CA ASN A 1016 37.32 -50.39 12.86
C ASN A 1016 37.70 -48.91 12.72
N LEU A 1017 37.49 -48.32 11.54
CA LEU A 1017 37.76 -46.90 11.32
C LEU A 1017 36.79 -46.01 12.10
N CYS A 1018 35.51 -46.39 12.18
CA CYS A 1018 34.52 -45.67 12.98
C CYS A 1018 34.82 -45.74 14.48
N GLU A 1019 35.25 -46.90 15.00
CA GLU A 1019 35.68 -47.06 16.39
C GLU A 1019 36.91 -46.19 16.70
N LEU A 1020 37.90 -46.16 15.79
CA LEU A 1020 39.07 -45.27 15.92
C LEU A 1020 38.68 -43.79 15.93
N TYR A 1021 37.71 -43.41 15.10
CA TYR A 1021 37.20 -42.03 15.07
C TYR A 1021 36.50 -41.68 16.38
N ILE A 1022 35.59 -42.53 16.85
CA ILE A 1022 34.80 -42.31 18.07
C ILE A 1022 35.67 -42.34 19.33
N GLY A 1023 36.70 -43.18 19.36
CA GLY A 1023 37.64 -43.29 20.49
C GLY A 1023 38.65 -42.15 20.58
N ASN A 1024 38.67 -41.22 19.62
CA ASN A 1024 39.61 -40.10 19.60
C ASN A 1024 39.02 -38.89 20.34
N GLU A 1025 39.71 -38.38 21.37
CA GLU A 1025 39.26 -37.24 22.18
C GLU A 1025 39.15 -35.92 21.39
N GLU A 1026 39.93 -35.76 20.31
CA GLU A 1026 39.86 -34.59 19.42
C GLU A 1026 38.69 -34.69 18.42
N SER A 1027 37.97 -35.82 18.37
CA SER A 1027 36.88 -36.03 17.41
C SER A 1027 35.62 -35.27 17.82
N GLN A 1028 34.95 -34.68 16.83
CA GLN A 1028 33.60 -34.18 17.02
C GLN A 1028 32.61 -35.32 16.93
N LYS A 1029 31.55 -35.28 17.75
CA LYS A 1029 30.43 -36.22 17.61
C LYS A 1029 29.70 -36.00 16.28
N LYS A 1030 30.00 -36.83 15.28
CA LYS A 1030 29.33 -36.85 13.96
C LYS A 1030 28.37 -38.02 13.88
N PRO A 1031 27.18 -37.91 13.25
CA PRO A 1031 26.20 -38.99 13.25
C PRO A 1031 26.63 -40.21 12.42
N PHE A 1032 27.38 -39.99 11.33
CA PHE A 1032 27.67 -41.04 10.35
C PHE A 1032 28.50 -42.23 10.88
N PRO A 1033 29.59 -42.03 11.65
CA PRO A 1033 30.34 -43.15 12.24
C PRO A 1033 29.51 -43.98 13.21
N TYR A 1034 28.65 -43.34 14.03
CA TYR A 1034 27.73 -44.07 14.92
C TYR A 1034 26.67 -44.82 14.11
N PHE A 1035 26.15 -44.24 13.03
CA PHE A 1035 25.18 -44.90 12.15
C PHE A 1035 25.76 -46.17 11.49
N ILE A 1036 27.03 -46.14 11.05
CA ILE A 1036 27.74 -47.33 10.56
C ILE A 1036 27.89 -48.39 11.65
N LEU A 1037 28.30 -48.00 12.86
CA LEU A 1037 28.43 -48.94 13.98
C LEU A 1037 27.08 -49.52 14.42
N GLU A 1038 26.01 -48.75 14.35
CA GLU A 1038 24.65 -49.21 14.61
C GLU A 1038 24.27 -50.35 13.64
N MET A 1039 24.46 -50.13 12.34
CA MET A 1039 24.21 -51.15 11.31
C MET A 1039 25.08 -52.39 11.50
N TYR A 1040 26.39 -52.20 11.77
CA TYR A 1040 27.34 -53.30 11.96
C TYR A 1040 27.03 -54.15 13.19
N ASN A 1041 26.74 -53.51 14.33
CA ASN A 1041 26.40 -54.20 15.57
C ASN A 1041 25.10 -54.99 15.43
N PHE A 1042 24.10 -54.44 14.73
CA PHE A 1042 22.90 -55.18 14.39
C PHE A 1042 23.20 -56.39 13.48
N ASN A 1043 23.98 -56.20 12.41
CA ASN A 1043 24.33 -57.27 11.49
C ASN A 1043 25.03 -58.45 12.20
N ASN A 1044 25.89 -58.17 13.18
CA ASN A 1044 26.60 -59.19 13.96
C ASN A 1044 25.79 -59.79 15.12
N GLY A 1045 24.60 -59.25 15.45
CA GLY A 1045 23.82 -59.70 16.61
C GLY A 1045 24.36 -59.21 17.96
N SER A 1046 25.18 -58.16 17.97
CA SER A 1046 25.76 -57.55 19.17
C SER A 1046 24.76 -56.58 19.83
N ILE A 1047 23.76 -57.12 20.53
CA ILE A 1047 22.59 -56.36 21.04
C ILE A 1047 22.95 -55.24 22.02
N LYS A 1048 23.89 -55.47 22.96
CA LYS A 1048 24.25 -54.47 23.96
C LYS A 1048 24.96 -53.26 23.33
N PRO A 1049 26.04 -53.44 22.53
CA PRO A 1049 26.65 -52.34 21.78
C PRO A 1049 25.68 -51.63 20.83
N PHE A 1050 24.77 -52.39 20.18
CA PHE A 1050 23.73 -51.79 19.34
C PHE A 1050 22.89 -50.78 20.12
N LYS A 1051 22.33 -51.15 21.28
CA LYS A 1051 21.49 -50.26 22.09
C LYS A 1051 22.23 -49.00 22.56
N GLU A 1052 23.48 -49.16 23.00
CA GLU A 1052 24.33 -48.04 23.45
C GLU A 1052 24.57 -47.03 22.31
N VAL A 1053 24.84 -47.53 21.10
CA VAL A 1053 25.01 -46.68 19.92
C VAL A 1053 23.69 -46.03 19.49
N THR A 1054 22.57 -46.77 19.51
CA THR A 1054 21.24 -46.23 19.16
C THR A 1054 20.80 -45.09 20.08
N GLU A 1055 21.14 -45.15 21.39
CA GLU A 1055 20.86 -44.04 22.31
C GLU A 1055 21.59 -42.75 21.90
N ILE A 1056 22.82 -42.88 21.39
CA ILE A 1056 23.62 -41.76 20.89
C ILE A 1056 23.09 -41.27 19.53
N THR A 1057 22.75 -42.17 18.59
CA THR A 1057 22.24 -41.74 17.28
C THR A 1057 20.91 -40.96 17.40
N ARG A 1058 20.09 -41.29 18.39
CA ARG A 1058 18.86 -40.56 18.74
C ARG A 1058 19.09 -39.11 19.18
N GLU A 1059 20.27 -38.76 19.71
CA GLU A 1059 20.58 -37.38 20.10
C GLU A 1059 20.62 -36.43 18.89
N PHE A 1060 20.90 -36.94 17.68
CA PHE A 1060 21.01 -36.14 16.45
C PHE A 1060 19.66 -35.80 15.78
N ARG A 1061 18.53 -36.21 16.37
CA ARG A 1061 17.17 -36.05 15.81
C ARG A 1061 16.71 -34.62 15.53
N ASN A 1062 17.36 -33.62 16.14
CA ASN A 1062 17.01 -32.21 15.96
C ASN A 1062 17.59 -31.61 14.66
N HIS A 1063 18.55 -32.29 14.04
CA HIS A 1063 19.32 -31.78 12.89
C HIS A 1063 19.09 -32.56 11.59
N TYR A 1064 18.50 -33.76 11.69
CA TYR A 1064 18.22 -34.64 10.55
C TYR A 1064 16.77 -35.12 10.61
N SER A 1065 16.15 -35.39 9.46
CA SER A 1065 14.79 -35.92 9.42
C SER A 1065 14.76 -37.33 10.01
N ALA A 1066 14.39 -37.42 11.27
CA ALA A 1066 14.48 -38.66 12.03
C ALA A 1066 13.57 -39.78 11.48
N TYR A 1067 12.57 -39.45 10.66
CA TYR A 1067 11.66 -40.42 10.04
C TYR A 1067 12.12 -40.95 8.69
N VAL A 1068 13.16 -40.38 8.09
CA VAL A 1068 13.69 -40.81 6.80
C VAL A 1068 14.54 -42.06 6.99
N THR A 1069 14.25 -43.12 6.23
CA THR A 1069 15.08 -44.33 6.20
C THR A 1069 16.22 -44.14 5.23
N TYR A 1070 17.45 -44.23 5.72
CA TYR A 1070 18.66 -43.97 4.95
C TYR A 1070 19.27 -45.24 4.37
N ALA A 1071 19.17 -46.37 5.09
CA ALA A 1071 19.76 -47.63 4.66
C ALA A 1071 18.76 -48.78 4.76
N ILE A 1072 18.80 -49.69 3.78
CA ILE A 1072 18.12 -50.98 3.73
C ILE A 1072 19.21 -52.05 3.76
N MET A 1073 19.16 -52.91 4.77
CA MET A 1073 20.18 -53.93 4.97
C MET A 1073 20.00 -55.05 3.94
N CYS A 1074 21.07 -55.41 3.23
CA CYS A 1074 21.07 -56.47 2.22
C CYS A 1074 22.09 -57.57 2.53
N ASP A 1075 21.94 -58.71 1.88
CA ASP A 1075 22.96 -59.74 1.81
C ASP A 1075 24.12 -59.34 0.87
N GLU A 1076 25.15 -60.19 0.79
CA GLU A 1076 26.35 -59.95 -0.04
C GLU A 1076 26.03 -59.88 -1.55
N TYR A 1077 24.84 -60.33 -1.98
CA TYR A 1077 24.38 -60.30 -3.37
C TYR A 1077 23.44 -59.12 -3.65
N GLY A 1078 23.18 -58.26 -2.64
CA GLY A 1078 22.30 -57.09 -2.77
C GLY A 1078 20.81 -57.39 -2.60
N ASN A 1079 20.44 -58.58 -2.13
CA ASN A 1079 19.05 -58.87 -1.79
C ASN A 1079 18.73 -58.36 -0.38
N PRO A 1080 17.63 -57.63 -0.17
CA PRO A 1080 17.24 -57.16 1.15
C PRO A 1080 17.04 -58.29 2.15
N ILE A 1081 17.55 -58.10 3.37
CA ILE A 1081 17.36 -59.05 4.47
C ILE A 1081 15.90 -59.00 4.92
N LYS A 1082 15.28 -60.19 4.98
CA LYS A 1082 13.88 -60.39 5.34
C LYS A 1082 13.80 -61.14 6.67
N GLU A 1083 13.06 -60.60 7.63
CA GLU A 1083 12.87 -61.21 8.94
C GLU A 1083 11.39 -61.35 9.30
N ASN A 1084 11.08 -62.34 10.13
CA ASN A 1084 9.73 -62.51 10.65
C ASN A 1084 9.59 -61.70 11.95
N ILE A 1085 8.57 -60.87 12.02
CA ILE A 1085 8.34 -59.96 13.15
C ILE A 1085 6.97 -60.21 13.79
N GLU A 1086 6.85 -59.83 15.06
CA GLU A 1086 5.62 -59.82 15.83
C GLU A 1086 5.35 -58.40 16.34
N LEU A 1087 4.14 -57.91 16.10
CA LEU A 1087 3.74 -56.53 16.34
C LEU A 1087 3.51 -56.24 17.83
N LYS A 1088 4.00 -55.09 18.30
CA LYS A 1088 3.74 -54.51 19.62
C LYS A 1088 3.13 -53.11 19.47
N ARG A 1089 2.00 -52.86 20.10
CA ARG A 1089 1.34 -51.53 20.01
C ARG A 1089 1.95 -50.52 21.00
N SER A 1090 2.31 -49.34 20.49
CA SER A 1090 2.61 -48.14 21.29
C SER A 1090 1.34 -47.32 21.52
N THR A 1091 1.13 -46.81 22.74
CA THR A 1091 -0.12 -46.14 23.18
C THR A 1091 -0.31 -44.70 22.66
N ASN A 1092 0.45 -44.23 21.68
CA ASN A 1092 0.42 -42.82 21.27
C ASN A 1092 -0.51 -42.51 20.09
N ARG A 1093 -1.18 -41.35 20.16
CA ARG A 1093 -2.13 -40.75 19.19
C ARG A 1093 -1.56 -40.47 17.77
N ARG A 1094 -0.37 -40.97 17.41
CA ARG A 1094 0.39 -40.60 16.19
C ARG A 1094 0.65 -41.73 15.17
N SER A 1095 -0.03 -42.87 15.25
CA SER A 1095 0.13 -43.99 14.29
C SER A 1095 1.56 -44.55 14.18
N GLU A 1096 2.29 -44.61 15.30
CA GLU A 1096 3.61 -45.23 15.42
C GLU A 1096 3.51 -46.57 16.14
N TYR A 1097 4.09 -47.62 15.57
CA TYR A 1097 4.04 -49.00 16.04
C TYR A 1097 5.45 -49.52 16.30
N SER A 1098 5.58 -50.53 17.16
CA SER A 1098 6.82 -51.27 17.32
C SER A 1098 6.63 -52.75 16.95
N ALA A 1099 7.73 -53.44 16.68
CA ALA A 1099 7.74 -54.87 16.41
C ALA A 1099 8.98 -55.51 17.01
N VAL A 1100 8.85 -56.77 17.44
CA VAL A 1100 9.96 -57.60 17.90
C VAL A 1100 10.25 -58.68 16.86
N PHE A 1101 11.50 -59.13 16.80
CA PHE A 1101 11.93 -60.16 15.86
C PHE A 1101 11.69 -61.56 16.44
N ASN A 1102 11.24 -62.48 15.59
CA ASN A 1102 11.12 -63.91 15.96
C ASN A 1102 12.49 -64.60 16.01
N ASN A 1103 13.51 -64.02 15.36
CA ASN A 1103 14.86 -64.56 15.33
C ASN A 1103 15.57 -64.29 16.68
N ILE A 1104 16.07 -65.37 17.31
CA ILE A 1104 16.76 -65.34 18.61
C ILE A 1104 17.99 -64.41 18.56
N LYS A 1105 18.63 -64.26 17.39
CA LYS A 1105 19.76 -63.34 17.17
C LYS A 1105 19.43 -61.88 17.53
N TYR A 1106 18.16 -61.48 17.43
CA TYR A 1106 17.71 -60.10 17.64
C TYR A 1106 16.82 -59.96 18.89
N GLN A 1107 16.88 -60.94 19.80
CA GLN A 1107 16.03 -60.96 20.99
C GLN A 1107 16.24 -59.70 21.86
N GLY A 1108 15.15 -58.99 22.14
CA GLY A 1108 15.17 -57.76 22.94
C GLY A 1108 15.46 -56.48 22.15
N ILE A 1109 15.49 -56.53 20.82
CA ILE A 1109 15.50 -55.37 19.92
C ILE A 1109 14.06 -55.10 19.46
N GLU A 1110 13.66 -53.83 19.48
CA GLU A 1110 12.38 -53.36 18.94
C GLU A 1110 12.62 -52.50 17.70
N ALA A 1111 11.89 -52.78 16.62
CA ALA A 1111 11.87 -51.97 15.40
C ALA A 1111 10.63 -51.07 15.41
N TYR A 1112 10.77 -49.81 15.01
CA TYR A 1112 9.65 -48.85 14.97
C TYR A 1112 9.23 -48.57 13.54
N PHE A 1113 7.94 -48.41 13.28
CA PHE A 1113 7.43 -48.11 11.94
C PHE A 1113 6.08 -47.38 11.99
N LYS A 1114 5.65 -46.79 10.87
CA LYS A 1114 4.35 -46.12 10.72
C LYS A 1114 3.38 -46.99 9.92
N ASP A 1115 2.08 -46.72 10.02
CA ASP A 1115 1.05 -47.38 9.19
C ASP A 1115 1.41 -47.39 7.70
N SER A 1116 2.01 -46.30 7.20
CA SER A 1116 2.44 -46.16 5.80
C SER A 1116 3.50 -47.15 5.33
N ASN A 1117 4.20 -47.83 6.25
CA ASN A 1117 5.24 -48.81 5.95
C ASN A 1117 4.65 -50.20 5.61
N PHE A 1118 3.37 -50.43 5.91
CA PHE A 1118 2.66 -51.70 5.69
C PHE A 1118 1.21 -51.44 5.22
N LYS A 1119 1.01 -50.69 4.14
CA LYS A 1119 -0.34 -50.30 3.68
C LYS A 1119 -1.16 -51.49 3.19
N GLU A 1120 -0.50 -52.55 2.72
CA GLU A 1120 -1.18 -53.78 2.27
C GLU A 1120 -1.77 -54.59 3.43
N ILE A 1121 -1.43 -54.26 4.67
CA ILE A 1121 -1.90 -54.98 5.86
C ILE A 1121 -3.10 -54.22 6.45
N ILE A 1122 -4.30 -54.70 6.11
CA ILE A 1122 -5.60 -54.05 6.40
C ILE A 1122 -5.86 -53.81 7.92
N ASP A 1123 -5.23 -54.58 8.82
CA ASP A 1123 -5.44 -54.45 10.28
C ASP A 1123 -4.14 -54.71 11.08
N ILE A 1124 -3.41 -53.65 11.44
CA ILE A 1124 -2.25 -53.75 12.32
C ILE A 1124 -2.75 -53.89 13.76
N SER A 1125 -2.72 -55.12 14.30
CA SER A 1125 -3.15 -55.45 15.67
C SER A 1125 -2.00 -56.01 16.51
N ASP A 1126 -2.08 -55.82 17.83
CA ASP A 1126 -1.07 -56.28 18.80
C ASP A 1126 -0.92 -57.81 18.73
N GLY A 1127 0.32 -58.30 18.71
CA GLY A 1127 0.65 -59.72 18.58
C GLY A 1127 0.52 -60.31 17.16
N ARG A 1128 0.11 -59.52 16.16
CA ARG A 1128 0.04 -60.01 14.77
C ARG A 1128 1.45 -60.28 14.23
N LYS A 1129 1.65 -61.46 13.65
CA LYS A 1129 2.91 -61.88 13.02
C LYS A 1129 2.94 -61.46 11.56
N ILE A 1130 3.99 -60.73 11.17
CA ILE A 1130 4.26 -60.36 9.78
C ILE A 1130 5.45 -61.19 9.30
N LYS A 1131 5.28 -61.88 8.17
CA LYS A 1131 6.35 -62.64 7.54
C LYS A 1131 7.13 -61.75 6.57
N SER A 1132 8.44 -61.96 6.51
CA SER A 1132 9.32 -61.34 5.51
C SER A 1132 9.33 -59.81 5.51
N ALA A 1133 9.36 -59.18 6.69
CA ALA A 1133 9.56 -57.75 6.82
C ALA A 1133 11.01 -57.37 6.47
N LEU A 1134 11.16 -56.28 5.71
CA LEU A 1134 12.46 -55.73 5.33
C LEU A 1134 13.06 -54.90 6.46
N ILE A 1135 14.38 -54.97 6.62
CA ILE A 1135 15.10 -54.24 7.68
C ILE A 1135 15.69 -52.95 7.12
N GLY A 1136 15.26 -51.83 7.69
CA GLY A 1136 15.80 -50.50 7.41
C GLY A 1136 16.36 -49.82 8.64
N PHE A 1137 17.16 -48.78 8.41
CA PHE A 1137 17.77 -47.95 9.45
C PHE A 1137 17.48 -46.47 9.20
N ASN A 1138 17.04 -45.79 10.25
CA ASN A 1138 17.00 -44.33 10.36
C ASN A 1138 17.76 -43.89 11.62
N LEU A 1139 17.73 -42.60 11.95
CA LEU A 1139 18.39 -42.08 13.15
C LEU A 1139 17.62 -42.34 14.46
N TYR A 1140 16.40 -42.92 14.42
CA TYR A 1140 15.74 -43.49 15.61
C TYR A 1140 16.21 -44.93 15.91
N GLY A 1141 16.87 -45.53 14.93
CA GLY A 1141 17.40 -46.88 14.93
C GLY A 1141 16.68 -47.74 13.89
N LEU A 1142 16.23 -48.92 14.34
CA LEU A 1142 15.72 -49.95 13.43
C LEU A 1142 14.27 -49.67 12.99
N VAL A 1143 14.03 -49.77 11.69
CA VAL A 1143 12.71 -49.62 11.04
C VAL A 1143 12.40 -50.85 10.21
N VAL A 1144 11.12 -51.18 10.07
CA VAL A 1144 10.66 -52.31 9.25
C VAL A 1144 9.69 -51.86 8.16
N TYR A 1145 9.72 -52.56 7.03
CA TYR A 1145 8.89 -52.27 5.86
C TYR A 1145 8.26 -53.52 5.25
N GLY A 1146 7.06 -53.35 4.70
CA GLY A 1146 6.49 -54.27 3.72
C GLY A 1146 7.25 -54.18 2.40
N GLU A 1147 7.46 -55.32 1.73
CA GLU A 1147 8.27 -55.40 0.51
C GLU A 1147 7.71 -54.50 -0.60
N ASN A 1148 6.43 -54.67 -0.95
CA ASN A 1148 5.79 -53.87 -2.00
C ASN A 1148 5.70 -52.38 -1.61
N ASP A 1149 5.48 -52.09 -0.32
CA ASP A 1149 5.38 -50.74 0.20
C ASP A 1149 6.71 -49.98 0.06
N LEU A 1150 7.85 -50.61 0.37
CA LEU A 1150 9.17 -49.99 0.19
C LEU A 1150 9.41 -49.63 -1.28
N TYR A 1151 9.21 -50.58 -2.20
CA TYR A 1151 9.40 -50.36 -3.64
C TYR A 1151 8.45 -49.28 -4.19
N SER A 1152 7.20 -49.26 -3.73
CA SER A 1152 6.23 -48.21 -4.12
C SER A 1152 6.70 -46.80 -3.74
N GLN A 1153 7.37 -46.66 -2.60
CA GLN A 1153 7.87 -45.38 -2.11
C GLN A 1153 9.23 -44.98 -2.70
N ILE A 1154 9.90 -45.83 -3.48
CA ILE A 1154 11.17 -45.53 -4.18
C ILE A 1154 10.90 -45.14 -5.65
N GLY A 1155 9.67 -45.31 -6.15
CA GLY A 1155 9.26 -44.77 -7.45
C GLY A 1155 9.49 -45.67 -8.67
N GLY A 1156 9.57 -47.00 -8.53
CA GLY A 1156 9.71 -47.89 -9.70
C GLY A 1156 9.49 -49.38 -9.43
N ARG A 1157 8.89 -50.06 -10.43
CA ARG A 1157 8.52 -51.49 -10.46
C ARG A 1157 9.68 -52.43 -10.12
N LYS A 1158 9.31 -53.58 -9.50
CA LYS A 1158 10.17 -54.74 -9.21
C LYS A 1158 11.24 -55.03 -10.25
#